data_AF-A0A2E3ZI34-F1
#
_entry.id   AF-A0A2E3ZI34-F1
#
_cell.length_a   1.000
_cell.length_b   1.000
_cell.length_c   1.000
_cell.angle_alpha   90.00
_cell.angle_beta   90.00
_cell.angle_gamma   90.00
#
_symmetry.space_group_name_H-M   'P 1'
#
loop_
_entity.id
_entity.type
_entity.pdbx_description
1 polymer ?
#
loop_
_entity_poly.entity_id
_entity_poly.type
_entity_poly.pdbx_seq_one_letter_code
_entity_poly.pdbx_strand_id
1 'polypeptide(L)'
;MGIIERLGRVADTYVSERDQLIEAEQERRRVFTGHAFWPQEVLRDTIIAMSILMVLCFYAWLIPPPLHNAADPFAQAGFVFPDWYVLFSYGYLRLGEYLPQFDIPLPEAIGNFFGTPIISWNAGWWGAAITGIPVMILALPPFIPGREKRGVEDPWFATAGMVYLAHVWFISVYSINIFLELYGKNRTDFCQMNSHAGLSCGTRSPWIAEVFNSIPWVLTGVFIFAVVYFGIRWFMVQTQGARITPNSNRNVAFGSLLVAILLCSVTWPVYDNGFWDMGGFGAMQDVEELETLRSQPSDTLVDLRESEYADHMLGMCLTYSSSSDSKAWDDDHFADGSWAYSDFCVMPAREFSNWGIYQPTQEYVIDFNGANNHVDTESGRNGLFSASEYPGSIDGSPVLFTYSGTMNVPNLGVDTLQVDVGCNVRTTIRNVGEHTISLIVKDIAGAIIIEMDSCTAQTLKLASGADYMLDYSIETIGLNDSGNVITDVSIQAFQPLVLDADGLAVNLSDSTALNLLTGSSIYSASSLTDHTLENPTYLKNPKSLDAKLTYSLVIPCLGVGALVFFLMRSMARGYEYEMNKCYGCDLCDDACPVRLFNAGDKLNIIYNSWNNEDDGVPLYSCLTCTACTNACPQLVDYDSYIDIRRNLIVGGPPAAEIPHTILQAVIRAEAEEDASDQFVAVDDYPIDSTVGYYPGCVDYIDQEMIFSHVNEGTMDLGQTTDAAFTLFEDAGMDVAYLGRDFLKCCGHDQKWQGMTEVFEKLKAYNQKKLGESGIETLVTSCAECFRTFAMDYELDDLKVMHTTEYLIESGYQFEAAVPEGTTVTYHDPCRLGRQMNLYDEPRELVQRIEGVDLVEMEHHGEDALCCGVSSMMSCNENSRALRIERFEEVRDTGAEIMLTTCPKCVSHFECLKFEGDPRHDFEILDVVSFLARQIEAKKQA
;
A
#
# COMPACT_ATOMS: atom_id res chain seq x y z
N MET A 1 13.33 -46.83 45.39
CA MET A 1 13.05 -45.40 45.61
C MET A 1 11.55 -45.16 45.51
N GLY A 2 10.98 -44.60 46.57
CA GLY A 2 9.54 -44.30 46.66
C GLY A 2 9.14 -43.14 45.74
N ILE A 3 7.84 -43.01 45.46
CA ILE A 3 7.28 -41.96 44.59
C ILE A 3 7.73 -40.55 45.01
N ILE A 4 7.86 -40.31 46.32
CA ILE A 4 8.30 -39.02 46.87
C ILE A 4 9.77 -38.72 46.52
N GLU A 5 10.66 -39.72 46.56
CA GLU A 5 12.07 -39.55 46.14
C GLU A 5 12.18 -39.30 44.63
N ARG A 6 11.32 -39.93 43.82
CA ARG A 6 11.29 -39.70 42.36
C ARG A 6 10.79 -38.30 42.02
N LEU A 7 9.77 -37.81 42.71
CA LEU A 7 9.26 -36.44 42.55
C LEU A 7 10.27 -35.40 43.04
N GLY A 8 10.95 -35.67 44.16
CA GLY A 8 12.03 -34.80 44.66
C GLY A 8 13.19 -34.70 43.67
N ARG A 9 13.60 -35.82 43.06
CA ARG A 9 14.65 -35.82 42.04
C ARG A 9 14.24 -35.09 40.76
N VAL A 10 13.00 -35.25 40.31
CA VAL A 10 12.45 -34.50 39.16
C VAL A 10 12.36 -33.01 39.47
N ALA A 11 11.95 -32.63 40.69
CA ALA A 11 11.92 -31.24 41.12
C ALA A 11 13.33 -30.65 41.22
N ASP A 12 14.30 -31.39 41.76
CA ASP A 12 15.71 -30.96 41.81
C ASP A 12 16.32 -30.83 40.43
N THR A 13 16.04 -31.77 39.51
CA THR A 13 16.52 -31.67 38.12
C THR A 13 15.86 -30.51 37.40
N TYR A 14 14.56 -30.27 37.62
CA TYR A 14 13.86 -29.12 37.05
C TYR A 14 14.40 -27.79 37.60
N VAL A 15 14.68 -27.71 38.91
CA VAL A 15 15.24 -26.51 39.53
C VAL A 15 16.68 -26.29 39.09
N SER A 16 17.50 -27.34 39.00
CA SER A 16 18.88 -27.22 38.51
C SER A 16 18.94 -26.82 37.04
N GLU A 17 18.09 -27.41 36.19
CA GLU A 17 17.97 -27.03 34.78
C GLU A 17 17.44 -25.60 34.64
N ARG A 18 16.42 -25.21 35.40
CA ARG A 18 15.93 -23.82 35.42
C ARG A 18 17.04 -22.86 35.83
N ASP A 19 17.80 -23.17 36.88
CA ASP A 19 18.84 -22.28 37.39
C ASP A 19 20.04 -22.22 36.44
N GLN A 20 20.40 -23.33 35.77
CA GLN A 20 21.38 -23.35 34.67
C GLN A 20 20.89 -22.55 33.45
N LEU A 21 19.61 -22.61 33.13
CA LEU A 21 19.02 -21.78 32.06
C LEU A 21 19.03 -20.29 32.42
N ILE A 22 18.81 -19.94 33.68
CA ILE A 22 18.88 -18.54 34.17
C ILE A 22 20.33 -18.03 34.21
N GLU A 23 21.29 -18.84 34.65
CA GLU A 23 22.72 -18.48 34.60
C GLU A 23 23.21 -18.36 33.15
N ALA A 24 22.81 -19.27 32.27
CA ALA A 24 23.15 -19.20 30.85
C ALA A 24 22.46 -18.02 30.15
N GLU A 25 21.29 -17.56 30.61
CA GLU A 25 20.65 -16.31 30.13
C GLU A 25 21.42 -15.06 30.58
N GLN A 26 22.13 -15.11 31.71
CA GLN A 26 23.02 -14.03 32.15
C GLN A 26 24.36 -14.02 31.40
N GLU A 27 24.93 -15.18 31.07
CA GLU A 27 26.16 -15.31 30.27
C GLU A 27 25.94 -15.07 28.76
N ARG A 28 24.77 -15.40 28.20
CA ARG A 28 24.37 -15.13 26.80
C ARG A 28 23.87 -13.70 26.54
N ARG A 29 24.29 -12.72 27.35
CA ARG A 29 24.01 -11.30 27.06
C ARG A 29 25.07 -10.75 26.13
N ARG A 30 24.65 -10.29 24.93
CA ARG A 30 25.49 -9.54 23.97
C ARG A 30 26.44 -8.58 24.71
N VAL A 31 27.73 -8.77 24.50
CA VAL A 31 28.79 -7.89 25.01
C VAL A 31 28.83 -6.55 24.26
N PHE A 32 28.19 -6.46 23.09
CA PHE A 32 28.14 -5.25 22.27
C PHE A 32 26.69 -4.81 21.99
N THR A 33 26.35 -3.66 22.55
CA THR A 33 25.22 -2.82 22.12
C THR A 33 25.51 -2.30 20.71
N GLY A 34 24.49 -2.26 19.84
CA GLY A 34 24.62 -1.71 18.48
C GLY A 34 25.29 -0.34 18.51
N HIS A 35 26.49 -0.24 17.94
CA HIS A 35 27.21 1.02 17.87
C HIS A 35 26.67 1.82 16.68
N ALA A 36 26.23 3.06 16.90
CA ALA A 36 25.61 3.91 15.87
C ALA A 36 26.45 4.13 14.59
N PHE A 37 27.75 3.83 14.63
CA PHE A 37 28.66 3.96 13.49
C PHE A 37 29.01 2.63 12.80
N TRP A 38 28.29 1.56 13.09
CA TRP A 38 28.48 0.29 12.37
C TRP A 38 28.03 0.45 10.90
N PRO A 39 28.76 -0.08 9.90
CA PRO A 39 28.49 0.20 8.48
C PRO A 39 27.04 -0.08 8.03
N GLN A 40 26.42 -1.13 8.59
CA GLN A 40 25.03 -1.48 8.29
C GLN A 40 24.02 -0.48 8.89
N GLU A 41 24.28 0.01 10.10
CA GLU A 41 23.44 1.01 10.76
C GLU A 41 23.58 2.38 10.07
N VAL A 42 24.81 2.76 9.69
CA VAL A 42 25.09 3.98 8.93
C VAL A 42 24.39 3.96 7.57
N LEU A 43 24.40 2.82 6.88
CA LEU A 43 23.71 2.65 5.60
C LEU A 43 22.19 2.79 5.77
N ARG A 44 21.61 2.11 6.77
CA ARG A 44 20.18 2.22 7.11
C ARG A 44 19.78 3.66 7.38
N ASP A 45 20.52 4.33 8.26
CA ASP A 45 20.22 5.71 8.68
C ASP A 45 20.42 6.69 7.51
N THR A 46 21.38 6.44 6.62
CA THR A 46 21.57 7.21 5.38
C THR A 46 20.39 7.03 4.42
N ILE A 47 19.89 5.81 4.23
CA ILE A 47 18.69 5.54 3.40
C ILE A 47 17.48 6.27 3.99
N ILE A 48 17.29 6.19 5.31
CA ILE A 48 16.20 6.91 5.99
C ILE A 48 16.35 8.42 5.79
N ALA A 49 17.54 8.99 6.01
CA ALA A 49 17.80 10.41 5.82
C ALA A 49 17.54 10.87 4.37
N MET A 50 17.98 10.10 3.37
CA MET A 50 17.75 10.40 1.95
C MET A 50 16.27 10.28 1.58
N SER A 51 15.54 9.32 2.14
CA SER A 51 14.10 9.18 1.92
C SER A 51 13.32 10.36 2.49
N ILE A 52 13.66 10.80 3.70
CA ILE A 52 13.09 12.00 4.32
C ILE A 52 13.43 13.22 3.44
N LEU A 53 14.68 13.38 3.02
CA LEU A 53 15.08 14.48 2.14
C LEU A 53 14.30 14.50 0.82
N MET A 54 14.08 13.35 0.18
CA MET A 54 13.26 13.27 -1.03
C MET A 54 11.82 13.71 -0.76
N VAL A 55 11.21 13.28 0.35
CA VAL A 55 9.87 13.70 0.76
C VAL A 55 9.82 15.22 0.99
N LEU A 56 10.85 15.78 1.62
CA LEU A 56 10.95 17.23 1.85
C LEU A 56 11.14 18.01 0.54
N CYS A 57 11.99 17.53 -0.37
CA CYS A 57 12.12 18.10 -1.71
C CYS A 57 10.82 17.99 -2.51
N PHE A 58 10.07 16.90 -2.35
CA PHE A 58 8.76 16.73 -2.95
C PHE A 58 7.76 17.77 -2.41
N TYR A 59 7.71 18.04 -1.09
CA TYR A 59 6.87 19.13 -0.56
C TYR A 59 7.30 20.51 -1.03
N ALA A 60 8.61 20.77 -1.08
CA ALA A 60 9.14 22.02 -1.61
C ALA A 60 8.80 22.23 -3.10
N TRP A 61 8.68 21.14 -3.87
CA TRP A 61 8.22 21.18 -5.26
C TRP A 61 6.69 21.27 -5.39
N LEU A 62 5.96 20.60 -4.49
CA LEU A 62 4.49 20.56 -4.48
C LEU A 62 3.90 21.92 -4.09
N ILE A 63 4.51 22.61 -3.12
CA ILE A 63 4.09 23.90 -2.55
C ILE A 63 4.91 25.03 -3.19
N PRO A 64 4.47 25.66 -4.31
CA PRO A 64 5.06 26.91 -4.76
C PRO A 64 5.07 27.95 -3.63
N PRO A 65 6.12 28.79 -3.56
CA PRO A 65 6.11 29.93 -2.65
C PRO A 65 4.87 30.78 -2.95
N PRO A 66 4.16 31.27 -1.92
CA PRO A 66 2.94 32.04 -2.11
C PRO A 66 3.20 33.28 -3.00
N LEU A 67 2.42 33.39 -4.08
CA LEU A 67 2.42 34.51 -5.01
C LEU A 67 1.69 35.70 -4.37
N HIS A 68 2.38 36.41 -3.49
CA HIS A 68 1.93 37.68 -2.96
C HIS A 68 3.12 38.65 -2.90
N ASN A 69 2.81 39.95 -2.96
CA ASN A 69 3.82 41.00 -2.89
C ASN A 69 4.66 40.87 -1.61
N ALA A 70 5.94 41.24 -1.70
CA ALA A 70 6.88 41.15 -0.59
C ALA A 70 6.28 41.73 0.71
N ALA A 71 6.45 40.99 1.83
CA ALA A 71 5.88 41.36 3.12
C ALA A 71 6.28 42.77 3.55
N ASP A 72 5.30 43.59 3.93
CA ASP A 72 5.52 44.85 4.64
C ASP A 72 5.94 44.54 6.09
N PRO A 73 7.17 44.87 6.51
CA PRO A 73 7.66 44.58 7.86
C PRO A 73 6.96 45.37 8.98
N PHE A 74 6.08 46.33 8.65
CA PHE A 74 5.35 47.16 9.62
C PHE A 74 3.86 46.86 9.71
N ALA A 75 3.31 46.09 8.75
CA ALA A 75 1.98 45.54 8.89
C ALA A 75 2.06 44.29 9.75
N GLN A 76 1.35 44.27 10.89
CA GLN A 76 1.02 43.02 11.56
C GLN A 76 0.10 42.24 10.61
N ALA A 77 0.69 41.45 9.71
CA ALA A 77 -0.07 40.50 8.92
C ALA A 77 -0.79 39.58 9.91
N GLY A 78 -2.12 39.50 9.82
CA GLY A 78 -2.92 38.53 10.59
C GLY A 78 -2.56 37.07 10.29
N PHE A 79 -1.59 36.83 9.40
CA PHE A 79 -1.08 35.53 9.00
C PHE A 79 0.45 35.60 8.86
N VAL A 80 1.18 35.07 9.85
CA VAL A 80 2.60 34.70 9.70
C VAL A 80 2.64 33.22 9.36
N PHE A 81 2.92 32.87 8.11
CA PHE A 81 3.03 31.47 7.70
C PHE A 81 4.35 30.86 8.21
N PRO A 82 4.32 29.70 8.91
CA PRO A 82 5.52 29.04 9.41
C PRO A 82 6.30 28.32 8.30
N ASP A 83 7.62 28.17 8.50
CA ASP A 83 8.48 27.37 7.62
C ASP A 83 8.00 25.91 7.54
N TRP A 84 8.31 25.24 6.41
CA TRP A 84 7.79 23.90 6.08
C TRP A 84 8.11 22.81 7.14
N TYR A 85 9.17 22.95 7.93
CA TYR A 85 9.53 21.99 8.98
C TYR A 85 8.73 22.18 10.29
N VAL A 86 7.90 23.22 10.40
CA VAL A 86 7.04 23.52 11.57
C VAL A 86 5.55 23.34 11.25
N LEU A 87 5.22 22.92 10.03
CA LEU A 87 3.84 22.76 9.56
C LEU A 87 3.02 21.80 10.42
N PHE A 88 3.63 20.69 10.89
CA PHE A 88 2.92 19.74 11.74
C PHE A 88 2.46 20.36 13.05
N SER A 89 3.30 21.17 13.71
CA SER A 89 2.96 21.90 14.94
C SER A 89 1.86 22.94 14.70
N TYR A 90 1.92 23.64 13.56
CA TYR A 90 0.88 24.58 13.17
C TYR A 90 -0.46 23.89 12.87
N GLY A 91 -0.42 22.71 12.24
CA GLY A 91 -1.60 21.89 12.01
C GLY A 91 -2.30 21.48 13.31
N TYR A 92 -1.54 21.16 14.37
CA TYR A 92 -2.11 20.88 15.69
C TYR A 92 -2.71 22.12 16.37
N LEU A 93 -2.11 23.30 16.22
CA LEU A 93 -2.70 24.56 16.70
C LEU A 93 -4.05 24.82 16.06
N ARG A 94 -4.14 24.61 14.74
CA ARG A 94 -5.38 24.74 13.98
C ARG A 94 -6.42 23.69 14.38
N LEU A 95 -6.00 22.44 14.58
CA LEU A 95 -6.88 21.40 15.10
C LEU A 95 -7.45 21.78 16.48
N GLY A 96 -6.67 22.51 17.29
CA GLY A 96 -7.09 23.06 18.57
C GLY A 96 -8.25 24.05 18.51
N GLU A 97 -8.50 24.70 17.37
CA GLU A 97 -9.65 25.61 17.19
C GLU A 97 -10.99 24.85 17.18
N TYR A 98 -10.96 23.59 16.75
CA TYR A 98 -12.13 22.71 16.67
C TYR A 98 -12.40 21.92 17.95
N LEU A 99 -11.53 22.07 18.97
CA LEU A 99 -11.70 21.43 20.26
C LEU A 99 -12.46 22.32 21.24
N PRO A 100 -13.13 21.74 22.27
CA PRO A 100 -13.89 22.51 23.24
C PRO A 100 -13.02 23.54 23.96
N GLN A 101 -13.47 24.79 23.95
CA GLN A 101 -12.78 25.89 24.63
C GLN A 101 -13.50 26.21 25.94
N PHE A 102 -12.76 26.22 27.06
CA PHE A 102 -13.33 26.54 28.36
C PHE A 102 -12.32 27.18 29.29
N ASP A 103 -12.84 27.99 30.20
CA ASP A 103 -12.08 28.72 31.21
C ASP A 103 -12.15 28.01 32.56
N ILE A 104 -11.00 27.61 33.10
CA ILE A 104 -10.90 26.99 34.42
C ILE A 104 -10.49 28.07 35.44
N PRO A 105 -11.34 28.39 36.43
CA PRO A 105 -10.98 29.32 37.48
C PRO A 105 -9.90 28.71 38.40
N LEU A 106 -8.82 29.45 38.64
CA LEU A 106 -7.72 29.00 39.49
C LEU A 106 -7.94 29.39 40.97
N PRO A 107 -7.50 28.55 41.93
CA PRO A 107 -7.39 28.96 43.33
C PRO A 107 -6.43 30.15 43.49
N GLU A 108 -6.74 31.05 44.42
CA GLU A 108 -6.06 32.34 44.63
C GLU A 108 -4.52 32.21 44.78
N ALA A 109 -4.04 31.14 45.42
CA ALA A 109 -2.61 30.86 45.57
C ALA A 109 -1.90 30.56 44.24
N ILE A 110 -2.58 29.90 43.31
CA ILE A 110 -2.03 29.50 42.01
C ILE A 110 -2.22 30.64 40.99
N GLY A 111 -3.38 31.32 41.02
CA GLY A 111 -3.64 32.47 40.16
C GLY A 111 -2.66 33.63 40.39
N ASN A 112 -2.27 33.87 41.64
CA ASN A 112 -1.25 34.87 41.97
C ASN A 112 0.16 34.48 41.49
N PHE A 113 0.46 33.19 41.33
CA PHE A 113 1.75 32.73 40.81
C PHE A 113 1.87 32.94 39.29
N PHE A 114 0.80 32.67 38.53
CA PHE A 114 0.76 32.84 37.07
C PHE A 114 0.28 34.23 36.62
N GLY A 115 -0.06 35.13 37.55
CA GLY A 115 -0.53 36.49 37.25
C GLY A 115 -1.89 36.56 36.55
N THR A 116 -2.65 35.46 36.55
CA THR A 116 -3.95 35.34 35.88
C THR A 116 -4.92 34.53 36.75
N PRO A 117 -6.17 35.00 36.96
CA PRO A 117 -7.13 34.29 37.82
C PRO A 117 -7.77 33.07 37.13
N ILE A 118 -7.51 32.86 35.84
CA ILE A 118 -8.16 31.87 34.97
C ILE A 118 -7.09 31.23 34.08
N ILE A 119 -7.16 29.91 33.88
CA ILE A 119 -6.46 29.23 32.79
C ILE A 119 -7.49 28.92 31.71
N SER A 120 -7.31 29.51 30.54
CA SER A 120 -8.12 29.24 29.35
C SER A 120 -7.55 28.05 28.58
N TRP A 121 -8.35 27.01 28.38
CA TRP A 121 -8.06 25.94 27.42
C TRP A 121 -8.46 26.41 26.03
N ASN A 122 -7.65 27.34 25.50
CA ASN A 122 -7.83 27.88 24.16
C ASN A 122 -7.11 27.02 23.10
N ALA A 123 -7.28 27.38 21.82
CA ALA A 123 -6.64 26.68 20.71
C ALA A 123 -5.10 26.57 20.86
N GLY A 124 -4.46 27.61 21.43
CA GLY A 124 -3.03 27.61 21.72
C GLY A 124 -2.62 26.55 22.74
N TRP A 125 -3.40 26.36 23.81
CA TRP A 125 -3.17 25.32 24.81
C TRP A 125 -3.35 23.93 24.20
N TRP A 126 -4.44 23.71 23.46
CA TRP A 126 -4.72 22.44 22.80
C TRP A 126 -3.64 22.07 21.78
N GLY A 127 -3.21 23.02 20.95
CA GLY A 127 -2.12 22.79 19.99
C GLY A 127 -0.81 22.44 20.68
N ALA A 128 -0.46 23.12 21.78
CA ALA A 128 0.74 22.79 22.56
C ALA A 128 0.65 21.41 23.22
N ALA A 129 -0.49 21.08 23.84
CA ALA A 129 -0.72 19.79 24.50
C ALA A 129 -0.66 18.62 23.53
N ILE A 130 -1.32 18.74 22.37
CA ILE A 130 -1.37 17.70 21.35
C ILE A 130 -0.02 17.55 20.65
N THR A 131 0.69 18.64 20.36
CA THR A 131 2.06 18.58 19.81
C THR A 131 3.02 17.87 20.78
N GLY A 132 2.80 18.03 22.08
CA GLY A 132 3.60 17.38 23.12
C GLY A 132 3.50 15.85 23.10
N ILE A 133 2.37 15.26 22.72
CA ILE A 133 2.16 13.80 22.74
C ILE A 133 3.12 13.06 21.77
N PRO A 134 3.13 13.38 20.45
CA PRO A 134 4.15 12.97 19.49
C PRO A 134 5.59 13.09 19.98
N VAL A 135 5.96 14.27 20.47
CA VAL A 135 7.34 14.58 20.85
C VAL A 135 7.76 13.79 22.08
N MET A 136 6.85 13.61 23.04
CA MET A 136 7.07 12.77 24.22
C MET A 136 7.23 11.29 23.84
N ILE A 137 6.42 10.79 22.89
CA ILE A 137 6.54 9.41 22.38
C ILE A 137 7.87 9.21 21.64
N LEU A 138 8.35 10.18 20.86
CA LEU A 138 9.65 10.13 20.19
C LEU A 138 10.84 10.32 21.14
N ALA A 139 10.65 11.00 22.27
CA ALA A 139 11.68 11.21 23.28
C ALA A 139 11.80 10.04 24.27
N LEU A 140 10.81 9.13 24.32
CA LEU A 140 10.77 7.98 25.21
C LEU A 140 11.72 6.81 24.86
N PRO A 141 12.05 6.47 23.59
CA PRO A 141 12.84 5.28 23.26
C PRO A 141 14.20 5.17 23.98
N PRO A 142 14.97 6.26 24.19
CA PRO A 142 16.21 6.21 24.99
C PRO A 142 16.02 5.82 26.47
N PHE A 143 14.79 5.92 27.00
CA PHE A 143 14.47 5.68 28.40
C PHE A 143 13.69 4.37 28.65
N ILE A 144 13.29 3.66 27.59
CA ILE A 144 12.61 2.37 27.69
C ILE A 144 13.67 1.25 27.67
N PRO A 145 13.82 0.45 28.74
CA PRO A 145 14.71 -0.71 28.72
C PRO A 145 14.14 -1.78 27.77
N GLY A 146 14.82 -2.03 26.64
CA GLY A 146 14.43 -3.00 25.64
C GLY A 146 15.50 -3.19 24.57
N ARG A 147 15.51 -4.34 23.90
CA ARG A 147 16.41 -4.63 22.78
C ARG A 147 15.83 -4.00 21.50
N GLU A 148 16.66 -3.35 20.68
CA GLU A 148 16.26 -2.97 19.31
C GLU A 148 16.02 -4.25 18.50
N LYS A 149 14.75 -4.56 18.24
CA LYS A 149 14.33 -5.64 17.33
C LYS A 149 14.20 -5.09 15.92
N ARG A 150 14.49 -5.90 14.90
CA ARG A 150 14.23 -5.49 13.50
C ARG A 150 12.73 -5.30 13.30
N GLY A 151 12.33 -4.42 12.37
CA GLY A 151 10.90 -4.17 12.09
C GLY A 151 10.11 -5.41 11.65
N VAL A 152 10.78 -6.42 11.10
CA VAL A 152 10.18 -7.73 10.76
C VAL A 152 9.98 -8.60 12.01
N GLU A 153 10.86 -8.50 13.02
CA GLU A 153 10.80 -9.24 14.29
C GLU A 153 9.74 -8.66 15.24
N ASP A 154 9.43 -7.38 15.10
CA ASP A 154 8.34 -6.72 15.83
C ASP A 154 7.47 -5.84 14.91
N PRO A 155 6.60 -6.48 14.11
CA PRO A 155 5.78 -5.77 13.11
C PRO A 155 4.83 -4.76 13.74
N TRP A 156 4.50 -4.89 15.03
CA TRP A 156 3.63 -3.95 15.73
C TRP A 156 4.31 -2.60 15.97
N PHE A 157 5.56 -2.58 16.42
CA PHE A 157 6.29 -1.33 16.61
C PHE A 157 6.60 -0.64 15.29
N ALA A 158 6.98 -1.40 14.25
CA ALA A 158 7.17 -0.85 12.91
C ALA A 158 5.88 -0.22 12.36
N THR A 159 4.75 -0.90 12.56
CA THR A 159 3.43 -0.40 12.18
C THR A 159 3.09 0.90 12.93
N ALA A 160 3.30 0.94 14.24
CA ALA A 160 3.04 2.14 15.04
C ALA A 160 3.89 3.35 14.59
N GLY A 161 5.16 3.13 14.28
CA GLY A 161 6.05 4.16 13.73
C GLY A 161 5.56 4.71 12.38
N MET A 162 5.04 3.85 11.51
CA MET A 162 4.52 4.27 10.20
C MET A 162 3.17 4.99 10.30
N VAL A 163 2.28 4.56 11.21
CA VAL A 163 1.04 5.31 11.53
C VAL A 163 1.39 6.71 12.00
N TYR A 164 2.41 6.84 12.85
CA TYR A 164 2.88 8.12 13.35
C TYR A 164 3.41 9.03 12.22
N LEU A 165 4.26 8.51 11.34
CA LEU A 165 4.78 9.27 10.20
C LEU A 165 3.66 9.71 9.25
N ALA A 166 2.69 8.84 8.97
CA ALA A 166 1.51 9.18 8.19
C ALA A 166 0.73 10.32 8.86
N HIS A 167 0.55 10.27 10.18
CA HIS A 167 -0.15 11.31 10.92
C HIS A 167 0.57 12.67 10.85
N VAL A 168 1.89 12.69 11.05
CA VAL A 168 2.73 13.90 10.89
C VAL A 168 2.60 14.49 9.49
N TRP A 169 2.49 13.62 8.47
CA TRP A 169 2.26 14.07 7.12
C TRP A 169 0.89 14.73 6.94
N PHE A 170 -0.20 14.02 7.28
CA PHE A 170 -1.56 14.53 7.09
C PHE A 170 -1.84 15.79 7.91
N ILE A 171 -1.29 15.92 9.12
CA ILE A 171 -1.45 17.13 9.94
C ILE A 171 -0.69 18.33 9.34
N SER A 172 0.46 18.10 8.70
CA SER A 172 1.17 19.13 7.94
C SER A 172 0.38 19.55 6.70
N VAL A 173 -0.26 18.60 6.02
CA VAL A 173 -1.14 18.90 4.87
C VAL A 173 -2.38 19.69 5.33
N TYR A 174 -2.97 19.31 6.46
CA TYR A 174 -4.09 20.03 7.07
C TYR A 174 -3.77 21.49 7.38
N SER A 175 -2.54 21.75 7.83
CA SER A 175 -2.09 23.09 8.13
C SER A 175 -2.01 24.01 6.90
N ILE A 176 -1.99 23.45 5.69
CA ILE A 176 -1.84 24.16 4.40
C ILE A 176 -3.11 24.01 3.54
N ASN A 177 -4.26 23.70 4.14
CA ASN A 177 -5.52 23.43 3.41
C ASN A 177 -5.94 24.53 2.41
N ILE A 178 -5.67 25.80 2.69
CA ILE A 178 -5.97 26.95 1.83
C ILE A 178 -5.32 26.79 0.46
N PHE A 179 -4.10 26.26 0.42
CA PHE A 179 -3.42 26.01 -0.84
C PHE A 179 -3.97 24.78 -1.55
N LEU A 180 -4.41 23.75 -0.81
CA LEU A 180 -5.11 22.60 -1.40
C LEU A 180 -6.44 23.00 -2.04
N GLU A 181 -7.19 23.94 -1.48
CA GLU A 181 -8.39 24.47 -2.14
C GLU A 181 -8.05 25.18 -3.46
N LEU A 182 -6.94 25.90 -3.49
CA LEU A 182 -6.34 26.52 -4.67
C LEU A 182 -5.73 25.51 -5.67
N TYR A 183 -5.39 24.28 -5.25
CA TYR A 183 -4.95 23.19 -6.12
C TYR A 183 -6.11 22.30 -6.56
N GLY A 184 -7.18 22.25 -5.76
CA GLY A 184 -8.38 21.42 -5.86
C GLY A 184 -9.26 21.72 -7.06
N LYS A 185 -9.20 22.97 -7.52
CA LYS A 185 -9.95 23.45 -8.67
C LYS A 185 -9.06 23.34 -9.90
N ASN A 186 -9.66 22.90 -11.00
CA ASN A 186 -9.03 22.97 -12.29
C ASN A 186 -8.55 24.43 -12.48
N ARG A 187 -7.28 24.62 -12.85
CA ARG A 187 -6.72 25.98 -12.95
C ARG A 187 -6.88 26.58 -14.34
N THR A 188 -7.44 25.81 -15.27
CA THR A 188 -7.85 26.31 -16.60
C THR A 188 -9.22 27.00 -16.58
N ASP A 189 -10.01 26.78 -15.53
CA ASP A 189 -11.40 27.23 -15.35
C ASP A 189 -11.64 27.82 -13.95
N PHE A 190 -10.61 28.20 -13.18
CA PHE A 190 -10.78 28.90 -11.91
C PHE A 190 -9.74 30.02 -11.78
N CYS A 191 -10.24 31.26 -11.72
CA CYS A 191 -9.41 32.46 -11.63
C CYS A 191 -9.84 33.34 -10.46
N GLN A 192 -8.90 34.06 -9.85
CA GLN A 192 -9.24 35.08 -8.86
C GLN A 192 -9.25 36.45 -9.53
N MET A 193 -10.28 37.23 -9.27
CA MET A 193 -10.36 38.63 -9.71
C MET A 193 -9.33 39.45 -8.92
N ASN A 194 -8.47 40.16 -9.65
CA ASN A 194 -7.49 41.08 -9.08
C ASN A 194 -8.11 42.46 -8.85
N SER A 195 -7.33 43.38 -8.25
CA SER A 195 -7.77 44.75 -7.95
C SER A 195 -8.05 45.63 -9.17
N HIS A 196 -7.79 45.16 -10.38
CA HIS A 196 -7.93 45.87 -11.65
C HIS A 196 -8.95 45.18 -12.58
N ALA A 197 -9.86 44.37 -12.03
CA ALA A 197 -10.84 43.59 -12.80
C ALA A 197 -10.23 42.59 -13.81
N GLY A 198 -8.93 42.29 -13.69
CA GLY A 198 -8.27 41.20 -14.41
C GLY A 198 -8.41 39.88 -13.65
N LEU A 199 -8.39 38.77 -14.37
CA LEU A 199 -8.40 37.43 -13.78
C LEU A 199 -6.97 36.87 -13.70
N SER A 200 -6.56 36.47 -12.49
CA SER A 200 -5.32 35.72 -12.24
C SER A 200 -5.66 34.23 -12.14
N CYS A 201 -5.24 33.47 -13.15
CA CYS A 201 -5.55 32.05 -13.30
C CYS A 201 -4.27 31.20 -13.08
N GLY A 202 -4.38 30.04 -12.43
CA GLY A 202 -3.22 29.15 -12.20
C GLY A 202 -2.92 28.22 -13.38
N THR A 203 -1.81 27.47 -13.35
CA THR A 203 -1.34 26.66 -14.51
C THR A 203 -1.25 25.14 -14.31
N ARG A 204 -1.87 24.56 -13.27
CA ARG A 204 -1.79 23.11 -13.01
C ARG A 204 -3.08 22.37 -13.41
N SER A 205 -2.91 21.17 -13.95
CA SER A 205 -4.02 20.32 -14.39
C SER A 205 -4.74 19.65 -13.21
N PRO A 206 -6.07 19.46 -13.31
CA PRO A 206 -6.94 19.07 -12.19
C PRO A 206 -6.70 17.69 -11.60
N TRP A 207 -6.15 16.75 -12.39
CA TRP A 207 -5.99 15.36 -11.96
C TRP A 207 -5.13 15.21 -10.69
N ILE A 208 -4.20 16.13 -10.44
CA ILE A 208 -3.36 16.11 -9.24
C ILE A 208 -4.23 16.22 -7.99
N ALA A 209 -5.18 17.16 -7.98
CA ALA A 209 -6.10 17.35 -6.87
C ALA A 209 -7.04 16.17 -6.66
N GLU A 210 -7.57 15.61 -7.75
CA GLU A 210 -8.42 14.41 -7.69
C GLU A 210 -7.66 13.23 -7.10
N VAL A 211 -6.39 13.05 -7.46
CA VAL A 211 -5.50 12.04 -6.88
C VAL A 211 -5.27 12.32 -5.38
N PHE A 212 -4.95 13.55 -4.99
CA PHE A 212 -4.77 13.89 -3.57
C PHE A 212 -6.06 13.76 -2.74
N ASN A 213 -7.23 14.04 -3.31
CA ASN A 213 -8.54 13.87 -2.66
C ASN A 213 -8.89 12.38 -2.52
N SER A 214 -8.54 11.54 -3.49
CA SER A 214 -8.86 10.11 -3.50
C SER A 214 -7.90 9.25 -2.67
N ILE A 215 -6.61 9.60 -2.55
CA ILE A 215 -5.61 8.83 -1.78
C ILE A 215 -6.07 8.51 -0.34
N PRO A 216 -6.54 9.47 0.48
CA PRO A 216 -7.01 9.18 1.84
C PRO A 216 -8.15 8.16 1.85
N TRP A 217 -9.04 8.24 0.87
CA TRP A 217 -10.17 7.31 0.74
C TRP A 217 -9.72 5.91 0.29
N VAL A 218 -8.74 5.81 -0.59
CA VAL A 218 -8.12 4.53 -0.96
C VAL A 218 -7.45 3.88 0.25
N LEU A 219 -6.70 4.65 1.05
CA LEU A 219 -6.08 4.17 2.28
C LEU A 219 -7.12 3.72 3.31
N THR A 220 -8.28 4.37 3.35
CA THR A 220 -9.44 3.90 4.13
C THR A 220 -9.91 2.54 3.66
N GLY A 221 -10.01 2.32 2.34
CA GLY A 221 -10.34 1.02 1.77
C GLY A 221 -9.35 -0.07 2.18
N VAL A 222 -8.04 0.25 2.20
CA VAL A 222 -7.00 -0.66 2.69
C VAL A 222 -7.20 -0.99 4.18
N PHE A 223 -7.55 -0.01 5.00
CA PHE A 223 -7.85 -0.23 6.42
C PHE A 223 -9.10 -1.12 6.61
N ILE A 224 -10.19 -0.83 5.88
CA ILE A 224 -11.42 -1.64 5.92
C ILE A 224 -11.12 -3.08 5.50
N PHE A 225 -10.39 -3.27 4.41
CA PHE A 225 -9.92 -4.58 3.96
C PHE A 225 -9.18 -5.31 5.09
N ALA A 226 -8.25 -4.64 5.76
CA ALA A 226 -7.47 -5.23 6.85
C ALA A 226 -8.37 -5.68 8.00
N VAL A 227 -9.29 -4.83 8.45
CA VAL A 227 -10.22 -5.12 9.54
C VAL A 227 -11.12 -6.30 9.20
N VAL A 228 -11.71 -6.31 8.00
CA VAL A 228 -12.59 -7.39 7.54
C VAL A 228 -11.82 -8.69 7.38
N TYR A 229 -10.64 -8.65 6.73
CA TYR A 229 -9.79 -9.82 6.53
C TYR A 229 -9.36 -10.44 7.86
N PHE A 230 -8.80 -9.64 8.78
CA PHE A 230 -8.35 -10.15 10.06
C PHE A 230 -9.50 -10.58 10.97
N GLY A 231 -10.64 -9.89 10.92
CA GLY A 231 -11.84 -10.28 11.67
C GLY A 231 -12.39 -11.63 11.21
N ILE A 232 -12.57 -11.82 9.90
CA ILE A 232 -13.05 -13.09 9.33
C ILE A 232 -12.02 -14.20 9.57
N ARG A 233 -10.73 -13.92 9.33
CA ARG A 233 -9.67 -14.91 9.57
C ARG A 233 -9.60 -15.33 11.03
N TRP A 234 -9.65 -14.38 11.96
CA TRP A 234 -9.67 -14.67 13.40
C TRP A 234 -10.85 -15.58 13.76
N PHE A 235 -12.05 -15.25 13.28
CA PHE A 235 -13.24 -16.06 13.50
C PHE A 235 -13.11 -17.47 12.89
N MET A 236 -12.62 -17.58 11.65
CA MET A 236 -12.42 -18.87 10.99
C MET A 236 -11.39 -19.73 11.71
N VAL A 237 -10.28 -19.14 12.16
CA VAL A 237 -9.25 -19.87 12.92
C VAL A 237 -9.82 -20.42 14.24
N GLN A 238 -10.62 -19.62 14.95
CA GLN A 238 -11.25 -20.04 16.20
C GLN A 238 -12.31 -21.13 15.99
N THR A 239 -13.04 -21.10 14.87
CA THR A 239 -14.16 -22.03 14.61
C THR A 239 -13.75 -23.29 13.87
N GLN A 240 -12.82 -23.22 12.92
CA GLN A 240 -12.42 -24.31 12.03
C GLN A 240 -11.02 -24.86 12.30
N GLY A 241 -10.18 -24.13 13.06
CA GLY A 241 -8.84 -24.58 13.46
C GLY A 241 -7.95 -24.98 12.28
N ALA A 242 -7.33 -26.17 12.37
CA ALA A 242 -6.38 -26.68 11.39
C ALA A 242 -7.00 -27.06 10.01
N ARG A 243 -8.32 -26.96 9.82
CA ARG A 243 -8.98 -27.27 8.54
C ARG A 243 -8.90 -26.14 7.50
N ILE A 244 -8.30 -25.02 7.84
CA ILE A 244 -8.13 -23.87 6.93
C ILE A 244 -7.03 -24.20 5.92
N THR A 245 -7.41 -24.33 4.65
CA THR A 245 -6.48 -24.52 3.54
C THR A 245 -5.96 -23.17 2.99
N PRO A 246 -4.83 -23.15 2.26
CA PRO A 246 -4.35 -21.95 1.57
C PRO A 246 -5.41 -21.35 0.63
N ASN A 247 -6.17 -22.20 -0.07
CA ASN A 247 -7.26 -21.78 -0.94
C ASN A 247 -8.39 -21.07 -0.17
N SER A 248 -8.75 -21.55 1.03
CA SER A 248 -9.73 -20.87 1.87
C SER A 248 -9.25 -19.48 2.29
N ASN A 249 -7.97 -19.32 2.63
CA ASN A 249 -7.40 -18.04 3.02
C ASN A 249 -7.35 -17.05 1.84
N ARG A 250 -7.03 -17.54 0.62
CA ARG A 250 -7.08 -16.74 -0.61
C ARG A 250 -8.49 -16.24 -0.92
N ASN A 251 -9.51 -17.09 -0.77
CA ASN A 251 -10.90 -16.71 -0.99
C ASN A 251 -11.38 -15.65 0.04
N VAL A 252 -10.97 -15.78 1.30
CA VAL A 252 -11.27 -14.78 2.34
C VAL A 252 -10.61 -13.44 2.04
N ALA A 253 -9.35 -13.45 1.61
CA ALA A 253 -8.66 -12.24 1.20
C ALA A 253 -9.37 -11.56 0.02
N PHE A 254 -9.69 -12.32 -1.05
CA PHE A 254 -10.39 -11.78 -2.21
C PHE A 254 -11.78 -11.26 -1.88
N GLY A 255 -12.56 -12.01 -1.07
CA GLY A 255 -13.87 -11.59 -0.60
C GLY A 255 -13.82 -10.31 0.25
N SER A 256 -12.84 -10.21 1.16
CA SER A 256 -12.65 -9.01 1.99
C SER A 256 -12.27 -7.79 1.14
N LEU A 257 -11.47 -7.99 0.08
CA LEU A 257 -11.10 -6.92 -0.85
C LEU A 257 -12.30 -6.42 -1.64
N LEU A 258 -13.14 -7.33 -2.17
CA LEU A 258 -14.36 -6.95 -2.87
C LEU A 258 -15.33 -6.17 -1.97
N VAL A 259 -15.50 -6.60 -0.73
CA VAL A 259 -16.34 -5.89 0.25
C VAL A 259 -15.80 -4.49 0.52
N ALA A 260 -14.49 -4.34 0.72
CA ALA A 260 -13.88 -3.04 0.96
C ALA A 260 -14.05 -2.10 -0.24
N ILE A 261 -13.83 -2.59 -1.47
CA ILE A 261 -14.04 -1.81 -2.70
C ILE A 261 -15.50 -1.37 -2.80
N LEU A 262 -16.46 -2.28 -2.62
CA LEU A 262 -17.88 -1.98 -2.75
C LEU A 262 -18.32 -0.93 -1.71
N LEU A 263 -17.90 -1.08 -0.45
CA LEU A 263 -18.18 -0.11 0.60
C LEU A 263 -17.62 1.27 0.25
N CYS A 264 -16.35 1.35 -0.15
CA CYS A 264 -15.70 2.61 -0.52
C CYS A 264 -16.34 3.27 -1.74
N SER A 265 -16.79 2.50 -2.73
CA SER A 265 -17.47 3.03 -3.93
C SER A 265 -18.85 3.60 -3.59
N VAL A 266 -19.64 2.87 -2.78
CA VAL A 266 -20.99 3.33 -2.39
C VAL A 266 -20.94 4.57 -1.50
N THR A 267 -19.89 4.69 -0.67
CA THR A 267 -19.74 5.80 0.28
C THR A 267 -18.89 6.96 -0.25
N TRP A 268 -18.37 6.88 -1.48
CA TRP A 268 -17.59 7.94 -2.12
C TRP A 268 -18.33 9.29 -2.15
N PRO A 269 -19.62 9.39 -2.55
CA PRO A 269 -20.31 10.68 -2.60
C PRO A 269 -20.38 11.36 -1.22
N VAL A 270 -20.51 10.57 -0.16
CA VAL A 270 -20.57 11.09 1.22
C VAL A 270 -19.23 11.70 1.64
N TYR A 271 -18.12 11.02 1.32
CA TYR A 271 -16.79 11.56 1.54
C TYR A 271 -16.56 12.80 0.67
N ASP A 272 -16.91 12.74 -0.62
CA ASP A 272 -16.60 13.81 -1.56
C ASP A 272 -17.39 15.10 -1.28
N ASN A 273 -18.63 14.98 -0.82
CA ASN A 273 -19.47 16.09 -0.36
C ASN A 273 -19.06 16.63 1.02
N GLY A 274 -18.03 16.05 1.66
CA GLY A 274 -17.48 16.53 2.92
C GLY A 274 -18.34 16.17 4.14
N PHE A 275 -18.98 14.99 4.13
CA PHE A 275 -19.77 14.48 5.25
C PHE A 275 -20.95 15.39 5.65
N TRP A 276 -21.66 15.93 4.66
CA TRP A 276 -22.79 16.86 4.80
C TRP A 276 -23.75 16.51 5.96
N ASP A 277 -24.19 15.25 6.06
CA ASP A 277 -25.19 14.82 7.04
C ASP A 277 -24.63 14.44 8.43
N MET A 278 -23.32 14.46 8.66
CA MET A 278 -22.74 13.76 9.83
C MET A 278 -22.41 14.61 11.06
N GLY A 279 -22.51 15.94 11.02
CA GLY A 279 -22.40 16.84 12.21
C GLY A 279 -21.20 16.61 13.16
N GLY A 280 -20.17 15.90 12.71
CA GLY A 280 -19.10 15.33 13.53
C GLY A 280 -17.73 15.66 12.97
N PHE A 281 -16.74 15.80 13.86
CA PHE A 281 -15.37 16.29 13.57
C PHE A 281 -15.28 17.75 13.11
N GLY A 282 -16.13 18.63 13.64
CA GLY A 282 -16.13 20.05 13.27
C GLY A 282 -16.83 20.38 11.94
N ALA A 283 -17.42 19.36 11.30
CA ALA A 283 -18.42 19.54 10.25
C ALA A 283 -19.73 20.09 10.85
N MET A 284 -20.42 20.94 10.07
CA MET A 284 -21.56 21.79 10.45
C MET A 284 -22.46 21.26 11.57
N GLN A 285 -22.62 22.08 12.61
CA GLN A 285 -23.55 21.82 13.69
C GLN A 285 -24.95 22.38 13.42
N ASP A 286 -25.07 23.38 12.53
CA ASP A 286 -26.35 24.06 12.26
C ASP A 286 -26.55 24.31 10.76
N VAL A 287 -27.55 23.63 10.17
CA VAL A 287 -27.92 23.77 8.75
C VAL A 287 -28.66 25.10 8.53
N GLU A 288 -29.31 25.65 9.57
CA GLU A 288 -30.06 26.91 9.49
C GLU A 288 -29.12 28.10 9.21
N GLU A 289 -27.90 28.11 9.76
CA GLU A 289 -26.89 29.14 9.45
C GLU A 289 -26.52 29.14 7.95
N LEU A 290 -26.54 27.99 7.27
CA LEU A 290 -26.21 27.89 5.85
C LEU A 290 -27.35 28.39 4.95
N GLU A 291 -28.60 28.35 5.42
CA GLU A 291 -29.71 28.99 4.71
C GLU A 291 -29.53 30.52 4.62
N THR A 292 -28.67 31.11 5.46
CA THR A 292 -28.32 32.55 5.38
C THR A 292 -27.26 32.87 4.32
N LEU A 293 -26.59 31.86 3.74
CA LEU A 293 -25.64 32.08 2.65
C LEU A 293 -26.40 32.44 1.37
N ARG A 294 -26.36 33.71 1.00
CA ARG A 294 -27.06 34.28 -0.17
C ARG A 294 -26.14 34.59 -1.36
N SER A 295 -24.93 34.03 -1.36
CA SER A 295 -24.02 34.19 -2.49
C SER A 295 -24.55 33.49 -3.74
N GLN A 296 -24.25 34.03 -4.91
CA GLN A 296 -24.63 33.47 -6.20
C GLN A 296 -23.58 33.81 -7.27
N PRO A 297 -23.49 33.04 -8.36
CA PRO A 297 -22.77 33.46 -9.55
C PRO A 297 -23.45 34.67 -10.22
N SER A 298 -22.65 35.53 -10.85
CA SER A 298 -23.12 36.72 -11.55
C SER A 298 -22.29 36.97 -12.81
N ASP A 299 -22.92 37.58 -13.80
CA ASP A 299 -22.21 38.07 -15.00
C ASP A 299 -21.16 39.09 -14.56
N THR A 300 -19.90 38.86 -14.96
CA THR A 300 -18.76 39.63 -14.45
C THR A 300 -17.99 40.25 -15.61
N LEU A 301 -17.74 41.55 -15.53
CA LEU A 301 -16.93 42.28 -16.49
C LEU A 301 -15.43 42.06 -16.21
N VAL A 302 -14.66 41.69 -17.23
CA VAL A 302 -13.23 41.35 -17.10
C VAL A 302 -12.36 42.19 -18.05
N ASP A 303 -11.29 42.81 -17.53
CA ASP A 303 -10.28 43.51 -18.34
C ASP A 303 -9.31 42.51 -18.99
N LEU A 304 -9.28 42.51 -20.33
CA LEU A 304 -8.45 41.61 -21.13
C LEU A 304 -6.96 42.00 -21.13
N ARG A 305 -6.61 43.24 -20.77
CA ARG A 305 -5.22 43.75 -20.83
C ARG A 305 -4.41 43.40 -19.59
N GLU A 306 -5.08 43.19 -18.46
CA GLU A 306 -4.49 42.85 -17.16
C GLU A 306 -4.50 41.34 -16.87
N SER A 307 -5.10 40.52 -17.74
CA SER A 307 -5.17 39.07 -17.53
C SER A 307 -4.00 38.33 -18.19
N GLU A 308 -3.22 37.58 -17.40
CA GLU A 308 -2.11 36.74 -17.88
C GLU A 308 -2.57 35.57 -18.79
N TYR A 309 -3.87 35.32 -18.90
CA TYR A 309 -4.48 34.17 -19.60
C TYR A 309 -5.55 34.58 -20.64
N ALA A 310 -5.52 35.84 -21.09
CA ALA A 310 -6.53 36.43 -21.98
C ALA A 310 -6.85 35.58 -23.23
N ASP A 311 -5.85 34.98 -23.87
CA ASP A 311 -6.02 34.17 -25.09
C ASP A 311 -6.89 32.92 -24.90
N HIS A 312 -6.86 32.29 -23.72
CA HIS A 312 -7.69 31.14 -23.39
C HIS A 312 -9.11 31.57 -22.98
N MET A 313 -9.24 32.75 -22.38
CA MET A 313 -10.52 33.29 -21.92
C MET A 313 -11.38 33.88 -23.04
N LEU A 314 -10.77 34.31 -24.16
CA LEU A 314 -11.51 34.76 -25.35
C LEU A 314 -12.48 33.70 -25.91
N GLY A 315 -12.28 32.42 -25.60
CA GLY A 315 -13.19 31.33 -25.99
C GLY A 315 -14.44 31.18 -25.11
N MET A 316 -14.42 31.72 -23.89
CA MET A 316 -15.51 31.60 -22.89
C MET A 316 -16.18 32.94 -22.58
N CYS A 317 -15.54 34.04 -22.93
CA CYS A 317 -16.01 35.39 -22.64
C CYS A 317 -16.79 36.00 -23.82
N LEU A 318 -17.87 36.71 -23.53
CA LEU A 318 -18.71 37.34 -24.54
C LEU A 318 -18.30 38.79 -24.80
N THR A 319 -18.16 39.15 -26.07
CA THR A 319 -17.85 40.52 -26.50
C THR A 319 -19.04 41.46 -26.29
N TYR A 320 -18.80 42.77 -26.27
CA TYR A 320 -19.86 43.77 -26.22
C TYR A 320 -20.93 43.60 -27.31
N SER A 321 -20.55 43.24 -28.54
CA SER A 321 -21.53 43.03 -29.62
C SER A 321 -22.46 41.85 -29.43
N SER A 322 -22.08 40.86 -28.64
CA SER A 322 -22.90 39.67 -28.33
C SER A 322 -23.61 39.75 -26.98
N SER A 323 -23.28 40.73 -26.14
CA SER A 323 -23.75 40.80 -24.75
C SER A 323 -24.16 42.21 -24.32
N SER A 324 -24.43 43.12 -25.25
CA SER A 324 -24.75 44.54 -24.96
C SER A 324 -25.95 44.73 -24.03
N ASP A 325 -26.83 43.75 -23.94
CA ASP A 325 -28.03 43.78 -23.11
C ASP A 325 -27.77 43.31 -21.67
N SER A 326 -26.56 42.81 -21.37
CA SER A 326 -26.16 42.43 -20.02
C SER A 326 -25.92 43.66 -19.15
N LYS A 327 -26.40 43.59 -17.91
CA LYS A 327 -26.16 44.61 -16.89
C LYS A 327 -24.70 44.76 -16.49
N ALA A 328 -23.85 43.76 -16.75
CA ALA A 328 -22.43 43.83 -16.44
C ALA A 328 -21.71 44.98 -17.17
N TRP A 329 -22.32 45.52 -18.24
CA TRP A 329 -21.81 46.69 -18.96
C TRP A 329 -22.21 48.04 -18.34
N ASP A 330 -23.14 48.07 -17.38
CA ASP A 330 -23.54 49.27 -16.63
C ASP A 330 -22.53 49.53 -15.50
N ASP A 331 -21.29 49.79 -15.90
CA ASP A 331 -20.13 49.96 -15.01
C ASP A 331 -19.50 51.35 -15.18
N ASP A 332 -19.09 51.96 -14.07
CA ASP A 332 -18.49 53.28 -14.01
C ASP A 332 -17.20 53.42 -14.85
N HIS A 333 -16.51 52.31 -15.18
CA HIS A 333 -15.33 52.30 -16.06
C HIS A 333 -15.62 52.90 -17.45
N PHE A 334 -16.87 52.86 -17.93
CA PHE A 334 -17.23 53.43 -19.23
C PHE A 334 -17.76 54.87 -19.15
N ALA A 335 -18.02 55.39 -17.94
CA ALA A 335 -18.71 56.66 -17.72
C ALA A 335 -17.92 57.89 -18.20
N ASP A 336 -16.58 57.84 -18.13
CA ASP A 336 -15.69 58.95 -18.53
C ASP A 336 -15.06 58.77 -19.93
N GLY A 337 -15.34 57.66 -20.60
CA GLY A 337 -14.82 57.32 -21.93
C GLY A 337 -13.32 57.02 -21.97
N SER A 338 -12.66 56.81 -20.82
CA SER A 338 -11.24 56.49 -20.75
C SER A 338 -10.92 55.03 -21.12
N TRP A 339 -11.93 54.17 -21.16
CA TRP A 339 -11.82 52.75 -21.49
C TRP A 339 -12.70 52.39 -22.68
N ALA A 340 -12.19 51.52 -23.56
CA ALA A 340 -12.95 51.03 -24.72
C ALA A 340 -13.70 49.74 -24.36
N TYR A 341 -14.93 49.57 -24.84
CA TYR A 341 -15.69 48.32 -24.70
C TYR A 341 -14.96 47.09 -25.30
N SER A 342 -14.01 47.30 -26.21
CA SER A 342 -13.17 46.23 -26.78
C SER A 342 -12.09 45.71 -25.84
N ASP A 343 -11.76 46.48 -24.79
CA ASP A 343 -10.74 46.10 -23.80
C ASP A 343 -11.32 45.16 -22.73
N PHE A 344 -12.64 45.00 -22.72
CA PHE A 344 -13.37 44.18 -21.77
C PHE A 344 -14.20 43.12 -22.49
N CYS A 345 -14.59 42.11 -21.73
CA CYS A 345 -15.60 41.14 -22.12
C CYS A 345 -16.40 40.72 -20.88
N VAL A 346 -17.59 40.14 -21.09
CA VAL A 346 -18.43 39.63 -20.01
C VAL A 346 -18.24 38.12 -19.88
N MET A 347 -17.80 37.69 -18.70
CA MET A 347 -17.82 36.28 -18.32
C MET A 347 -19.23 35.94 -17.83
N PRO A 348 -19.91 34.97 -18.47
CA PRO A 348 -21.27 34.59 -18.09
C PRO A 348 -21.33 33.98 -16.69
N ALA A 349 -22.44 34.22 -15.96
CA ALA A 349 -22.66 33.64 -14.63
C ALA A 349 -22.52 32.11 -14.61
N ARG A 350 -22.90 31.41 -15.70
CA ARG A 350 -22.74 29.95 -15.81
C ARG A 350 -21.31 29.48 -15.59
N GLU A 351 -20.32 30.23 -16.08
CA GLU A 351 -18.90 29.86 -15.95
C GLU A 351 -18.47 29.84 -14.48
N PHE A 352 -19.05 30.71 -13.65
CA PHE A 352 -18.76 30.79 -12.22
C PHE A 352 -19.53 29.79 -11.35
N SER A 353 -20.51 29.06 -11.90
CA SER A 353 -21.41 28.19 -11.13
C SER A 353 -20.68 27.14 -10.27
N ASN A 354 -19.52 26.67 -10.73
CA ASN A 354 -18.69 25.67 -10.04
C ASN A 354 -17.50 26.27 -9.26
N TRP A 355 -17.33 27.59 -9.26
CA TRP A 355 -16.15 28.26 -8.69
C TRP A 355 -16.24 28.42 -7.17
N GLY A 356 -17.44 28.39 -6.60
CA GLY A 356 -17.70 28.52 -5.17
C GLY A 356 -18.77 27.56 -4.70
N ILE A 357 -18.99 27.52 -3.39
CA ILE A 357 -20.18 26.88 -2.82
C ILE A 357 -21.22 27.99 -2.66
N TYR A 358 -22.28 27.90 -3.44
CA TYR A 358 -23.37 28.86 -3.49
C TYR A 358 -24.61 28.20 -2.93
N GLN A 359 -25.21 28.76 -1.88
CA GLN A 359 -26.51 28.33 -1.33
C GLN A 359 -26.65 26.80 -1.18
N PRO A 360 -25.78 26.10 -0.42
CA PRO A 360 -25.68 24.64 -0.45
C PRO A 360 -26.93 23.89 0.04
N THR A 361 -27.89 24.61 0.65
CA THR A 361 -29.18 24.08 1.09
C THR A 361 -30.27 24.17 0.02
N GLN A 362 -30.01 24.84 -1.11
CA GLN A 362 -30.96 25.04 -2.20
C GLN A 362 -30.59 24.18 -3.42
N GLU A 363 -31.57 23.46 -3.96
CA GLU A 363 -31.41 22.65 -5.18
C GLU A 363 -31.21 23.53 -6.43
N TYR A 364 -31.85 24.69 -6.45
CA TYR A 364 -31.69 25.71 -7.49
C TYR A 364 -31.09 26.97 -6.87
N VAL A 365 -30.18 27.63 -7.58
CA VAL A 365 -29.58 28.89 -7.11
C VAL A 365 -30.65 29.98 -7.13
N ILE A 366 -30.90 30.62 -6.00
CA ILE A 366 -31.83 31.75 -5.88
C ILE A 366 -31.10 33.07 -6.18
N ASP A 367 -31.72 33.93 -6.98
CA ASP A 367 -31.23 35.26 -7.33
C ASP A 367 -31.57 36.27 -6.21
N PHE A 368 -30.70 36.41 -5.22
CA PHE A 368 -30.79 37.44 -4.18
C PHE A 368 -30.29 38.82 -4.65
N ASN A 369 -29.35 38.86 -5.61
CA ASN A 369 -28.76 40.12 -6.09
C ASN A 369 -29.64 40.84 -7.12
N GLY A 370 -30.72 40.22 -7.60
CA GLY A 370 -31.58 40.80 -8.63
C GLY A 370 -30.91 40.82 -10.01
N ALA A 371 -30.02 39.87 -10.29
CA ALA A 371 -29.39 39.69 -11.60
C ALA A 371 -30.43 39.55 -12.72
N ASN A 372 -31.55 38.88 -12.43
CA ASN A 372 -32.65 38.71 -13.38
C ASN A 372 -33.68 39.84 -13.39
N ASN A 373 -33.55 40.91 -12.59
CA ASN A 373 -34.59 41.94 -12.44
C ASN A 373 -35.98 41.35 -12.13
N HIS A 374 -36.01 40.39 -11.21
CA HIS A 374 -37.23 39.64 -10.94
C HIS A 374 -38.29 40.44 -10.17
N VAL A 375 -37.93 41.55 -9.52
CA VAL A 375 -38.85 42.43 -8.76
C VAL A 375 -39.30 43.61 -9.61
N ASP A 376 -40.62 43.83 -9.65
CA ASP A 376 -41.22 45.04 -10.20
C ASP A 376 -42.27 45.59 -9.22
N THR A 377 -41.90 46.68 -8.55
CA THR A 377 -42.70 47.32 -7.51
C THR A 377 -43.89 48.11 -8.07
N GLU A 378 -43.91 48.45 -9.36
CA GLU A 378 -45.03 49.17 -9.99
C GLU A 378 -46.20 48.21 -10.31
N SER A 379 -45.89 47.00 -10.78
CA SER A 379 -46.89 45.96 -11.03
C SER A 379 -47.20 45.09 -9.82
N GLY A 380 -46.44 45.22 -8.73
CA GLY A 380 -46.54 44.36 -7.54
C GLY A 380 -46.00 42.95 -7.76
N ARG A 381 -45.23 42.72 -8.82
CA ARG A 381 -44.66 41.42 -9.16
C ARG A 381 -43.40 41.16 -8.33
N ASN A 382 -43.40 40.07 -7.58
CA ASN A 382 -42.33 39.64 -6.67
C ASN A 382 -41.90 40.67 -5.60
N GLY A 383 -42.59 41.80 -5.45
CA GLY A 383 -42.31 42.69 -4.35
C GLY A 383 -43.18 43.93 -4.31
N LEU A 384 -43.25 44.52 -3.11
CA LEU A 384 -43.84 45.82 -2.86
C LEU A 384 -42.83 46.66 -2.08
N PHE A 385 -42.77 47.93 -2.43
CA PHE A 385 -41.99 48.92 -1.69
C PHE A 385 -42.84 50.18 -1.53
N SER A 386 -42.94 50.67 -0.31
CA SER A 386 -43.56 51.96 -0.03
C SER A 386 -42.68 52.74 0.92
N ALA A 387 -42.34 53.98 0.55
CA ALA A 387 -41.67 54.93 1.41
C ALA A 387 -42.54 56.17 1.54
N SER A 388 -42.64 56.74 2.74
CA SER A 388 -43.40 57.94 3.01
C SER A 388 -42.75 58.80 4.07
N GLU A 389 -42.87 60.10 3.88
CA GLU A 389 -42.44 61.12 4.83
C GLU A 389 -43.63 62.03 5.15
N TYR A 390 -43.98 62.14 6.43
CA TYR A 390 -45.09 62.97 6.88
C TYR A 390 -44.76 63.73 8.18
N PRO A 391 -45.30 64.95 8.38
CA PRO A 391 -45.02 65.75 9.57
C PRO A 391 -45.75 65.20 10.81
N GLY A 392 -45.20 65.50 11.99
CA GLY A 392 -45.87 65.28 13.27
C GLY A 392 -47.07 66.21 13.50
N SER A 393 -47.79 66.02 14.61
CA SER A 393 -49.00 66.79 14.93
C SER A 393 -48.68 68.04 15.75
N ILE A 394 -49.40 69.14 15.53
CA ILE A 394 -49.19 70.45 16.20
C ILE A 394 -49.39 70.34 17.73
N ASP A 395 -50.28 69.45 18.17
CA ASP A 395 -50.62 69.23 19.59
C ASP A 395 -50.04 67.92 20.15
N GLY A 396 -49.22 67.19 19.39
CA GLY A 396 -48.67 65.90 19.76
C GLY A 396 -49.68 64.75 19.74
N SER A 397 -50.86 64.94 19.14
CA SER A 397 -51.84 63.87 18.92
C SER A 397 -51.30 62.75 18.01
N PRO A 398 -51.84 61.52 18.11
CA PRO A 398 -51.39 60.40 17.30
C PRO A 398 -51.56 60.65 15.81
N VAL A 399 -50.50 60.42 15.03
CA VAL A 399 -50.54 60.43 13.56
C VAL A 399 -50.45 58.99 13.07
N LEU A 400 -51.44 58.57 12.29
CA LEU A 400 -51.54 57.21 11.74
C LEU A 400 -51.19 57.22 10.24
N PHE A 401 -50.25 56.38 9.86
CA PHE A 401 -49.98 56.02 8.46
C PHE A 401 -50.34 54.56 8.24
N THR A 402 -51.02 54.28 7.12
CA THR A 402 -51.41 52.93 6.72
C THR A 402 -51.07 52.72 5.25
N TYR A 403 -50.47 51.58 4.94
CA TYR A 403 -50.21 51.10 3.59
C TYR A 403 -50.79 49.69 3.44
N SER A 404 -51.45 49.43 2.32
CA SER A 404 -51.90 48.09 1.95
C SER A 404 -51.62 47.87 0.47
N GLY A 405 -51.01 46.73 0.15
CA GLY A 405 -50.64 46.36 -1.21
C GLY A 405 -50.74 44.85 -1.43
N THR A 406 -50.85 44.44 -2.69
CA THR A 406 -50.89 43.02 -3.07
C THR A 406 -49.68 42.69 -3.92
N MET A 407 -48.91 41.71 -3.47
CA MET A 407 -47.75 41.14 -4.15
C MET A 407 -48.17 39.87 -4.90
N ASN A 408 -47.89 39.82 -6.20
CA ASN A 408 -48.05 38.61 -7.01
C ASN A 408 -46.71 37.86 -7.08
N VAL A 409 -46.71 36.58 -6.70
CA VAL A 409 -45.52 35.71 -6.76
C VAL A 409 -45.72 34.68 -7.87
N PRO A 410 -45.20 34.90 -9.10
CA PRO A 410 -45.33 33.93 -10.18
C PRO A 410 -44.56 32.63 -9.88
N ASN A 411 -45.12 31.50 -10.32
CA ASN A 411 -44.48 30.18 -10.21
C ASN A 411 -43.52 29.97 -11.40
N LEU A 412 -42.23 29.82 -11.12
CA LEU A 412 -41.17 29.51 -12.09
C LEU A 412 -40.55 28.12 -11.85
N GLY A 413 -41.36 27.15 -11.42
CA GLY A 413 -40.97 25.75 -11.22
C GLY A 413 -40.46 25.38 -9.82
N VAL A 414 -40.49 26.32 -8.87
CA VAL A 414 -40.15 26.05 -7.47
C VAL A 414 -41.38 26.29 -6.61
N ASP A 415 -41.76 25.32 -5.77
CA ASP A 415 -43.01 25.36 -4.99
C ASP A 415 -43.02 26.46 -3.92
N THR A 416 -41.85 26.78 -3.34
CA THR A 416 -41.71 27.80 -2.29
C THR A 416 -40.52 28.71 -2.55
N LEU A 417 -40.68 30.01 -2.34
CA LEU A 417 -39.64 31.02 -2.51
C LEU A 417 -39.29 31.70 -1.19
N GLN A 418 -38.04 32.12 -1.06
CA GLN A 418 -37.61 32.96 0.05
C GLN A 418 -38.14 34.38 -0.15
N VAL A 419 -38.71 34.95 0.91
CA VAL A 419 -39.32 36.27 0.89
C VAL A 419 -38.79 37.06 2.08
N ASP A 420 -38.15 38.19 1.82
CA ASP A 420 -37.78 39.12 2.87
C ASP A 420 -38.90 40.14 3.09
N VAL A 421 -39.28 40.31 4.34
CA VAL A 421 -40.20 41.35 4.77
C VAL A 421 -39.53 42.20 5.84
N GLY A 422 -39.66 43.52 5.71
CA GLY A 422 -39.06 44.45 6.63
C GLY A 422 -39.73 45.80 6.57
N CYS A 423 -39.53 46.57 7.63
CA CYS A 423 -39.87 47.98 7.64
C CYS A 423 -38.81 48.75 8.41
N ASN A 424 -38.77 50.04 8.18
CA ASN A 424 -37.92 50.98 8.89
C ASN A 424 -38.75 52.22 9.24
N VAL A 425 -38.45 52.78 10.41
CA VAL A 425 -39.10 53.96 10.94
C VAL A 425 -38.02 54.80 11.60
N ARG A 426 -37.90 56.04 11.15
CA ARG A 426 -37.02 57.03 11.75
C ARG A 426 -37.68 58.40 11.77
N THR A 427 -37.33 59.19 12.78
CA THR A 427 -37.73 60.59 12.88
C THR A 427 -36.57 61.49 12.48
N THR A 428 -36.86 62.67 11.93
CA THR A 428 -35.81 63.68 11.64
C THR A 428 -35.15 64.23 12.90
N ILE A 429 -35.82 64.11 14.06
CA ILE A 429 -35.32 64.49 15.38
C ILE A 429 -35.06 63.21 16.20
N ARG A 430 -33.81 63.02 16.63
CA ARG A 430 -33.38 61.84 17.37
C ARG A 430 -34.08 61.70 18.72
N ASN A 431 -34.54 60.49 19.05
CA ASN A 431 -35.19 60.10 20.32
C ASN A 431 -36.45 60.90 20.67
N VAL A 432 -37.26 61.28 19.68
CA VAL A 432 -38.54 61.97 19.89
C VAL A 432 -39.65 61.17 19.22
N GLY A 433 -40.73 60.95 19.96
CA GLY A 433 -41.91 60.19 19.52
C GLY A 433 -41.92 58.75 20.02
N GLU A 434 -43.12 58.24 20.33
CA GLU A 434 -43.39 56.81 20.57
C GLU A 434 -44.08 56.23 19.33
N HIS A 435 -43.59 55.11 18.83
CA HIS A 435 -44.08 54.48 17.60
C HIS A 435 -44.69 53.11 17.92
N THR A 436 -45.95 52.90 17.53
CA THR A 436 -46.61 51.59 17.54
C THR A 436 -46.72 51.11 16.11
N ILE A 437 -46.20 49.92 15.82
CA ILE A 437 -46.05 49.40 14.46
C ILE A 437 -46.81 48.07 14.37
N SER A 438 -47.52 47.87 13.28
CA SER A 438 -48.17 46.60 12.95
C SER A 438 -47.92 46.29 11.48
N LEU A 439 -47.26 45.17 11.21
CA LEU A 439 -47.03 44.63 9.87
C LEU A 439 -47.65 43.23 9.78
N ILE A 440 -48.55 43.03 8.82
CA ILE A 440 -49.25 41.76 8.64
C ILE A 440 -49.16 41.32 7.18
N VAL A 441 -48.67 40.10 6.95
CA VAL A 441 -48.72 39.45 5.64
C VAL A 441 -49.80 38.38 5.65
N LYS A 442 -50.70 38.43 4.66
CA LYS A 442 -51.83 37.52 4.50
C LYS A 442 -51.80 36.85 3.14
N ASP A 443 -52.35 35.65 3.05
CA ASP A 443 -52.73 35.08 1.75
C ASP A 443 -54.01 35.76 1.21
N ILE A 444 -54.35 35.48 -0.05
CA ILE A 444 -55.57 36.03 -0.67
C ILE A 444 -56.88 35.51 -0.05
N ALA A 445 -56.83 34.44 0.75
CA ALA A 445 -57.96 33.93 1.53
C ALA A 445 -58.12 34.65 2.89
N GLY A 446 -57.19 35.55 3.24
CA GLY A 446 -57.17 36.33 4.46
C GLY A 446 -56.54 35.63 5.66
N ALA A 447 -55.88 34.48 5.47
CA ALA A 447 -55.13 33.80 6.52
C ALA A 447 -53.84 34.57 6.82
N ILE A 448 -53.58 34.82 8.10
CA ILE A 448 -52.37 35.51 8.57
C ILE A 448 -51.19 34.54 8.49
N ILE A 449 -50.16 34.92 7.73
CA ILE A 449 -48.92 34.15 7.58
C ILE A 449 -47.89 34.61 8.62
N ILE A 450 -47.74 35.93 8.74
CA ILE A 450 -46.91 36.56 9.76
C ILE A 450 -47.58 37.85 10.25
N GLU A 451 -47.41 38.13 11.54
CA GLU A 451 -47.81 39.36 12.21
C GLU A 451 -46.63 39.84 13.07
N MET A 452 -46.25 41.10 12.89
CA MET A 452 -45.09 41.70 13.53
C MET A 452 -45.46 43.03 14.19
N ASP A 453 -45.23 43.10 15.50
CA ASP A 453 -45.45 44.31 16.31
C ASP A 453 -44.20 45.23 16.35
N SER A 454 -43.15 44.86 15.61
CA SER A 454 -41.89 45.61 15.52
C SER A 454 -41.30 45.54 14.13
N CYS A 455 -40.64 46.63 13.70
CA CYS A 455 -39.90 46.68 12.44
C CYS A 455 -38.57 45.95 12.51
N THR A 456 -38.62 44.63 12.60
CA THR A 456 -37.47 43.75 12.38
C THR A 456 -37.54 43.17 10.97
N ALA A 457 -36.40 43.00 10.29
CA ALA A 457 -36.38 42.28 9.02
C ALA A 457 -36.49 40.77 9.32
N GLN A 458 -37.36 40.08 8.59
CA GLN A 458 -37.51 38.62 8.68
C GLN A 458 -37.58 38.00 7.28
N THR A 459 -37.06 36.78 7.19
CA THR A 459 -37.12 35.96 5.97
C THR A 459 -38.16 34.86 6.17
N LEU A 460 -39.02 34.69 5.17
CA LEU A 460 -40.14 33.76 5.15
C LEU A 460 -40.02 32.82 3.94
N LYS A 461 -40.66 31.66 4.00
CA LYS A 461 -40.85 30.78 2.83
C LYS A 461 -42.32 30.85 2.43
N LEU A 462 -42.62 31.46 1.29
CA LEU A 462 -43.99 31.59 0.76
C LEU A 462 -44.18 30.67 -0.46
N ALA A 463 -45.39 30.16 -0.66
CA ALA A 463 -45.71 29.36 -1.84
C ALA A 463 -45.70 30.21 -3.12
N SER A 464 -45.16 29.67 -4.21
CA SER A 464 -45.18 30.33 -5.52
C SER A 464 -46.52 30.14 -6.24
N GLY A 465 -46.82 31.00 -7.22
CA GLY A 465 -48.08 30.99 -7.96
C GLY A 465 -49.28 31.53 -7.17
N ALA A 466 -49.02 32.29 -6.10
CA ALA A 466 -50.03 32.83 -5.19
C ALA A 466 -49.86 34.35 -5.00
N ASP A 467 -50.95 34.99 -4.60
CA ASP A 467 -51.00 36.41 -4.27
C ASP A 467 -51.01 36.60 -2.76
N TYR A 468 -50.22 37.57 -2.28
CA TYR A 468 -50.08 37.89 -0.87
C TYR A 468 -50.40 39.37 -0.63
N MET A 469 -51.11 39.65 0.44
CA MET A 469 -51.42 41.02 0.87
C MET A 469 -50.50 41.44 2.00
N LEU A 470 -49.93 42.62 1.89
CA LEU A 470 -49.15 43.26 2.93
C LEU A 470 -49.95 44.44 3.49
N ASP A 471 -50.30 44.37 4.77
CA ASP A 471 -50.92 45.46 5.51
C ASP A 471 -49.90 46.02 6.52
N TYR A 472 -49.56 47.29 6.39
CA TYR A 472 -48.62 47.99 7.25
C TYR A 472 -49.27 49.21 7.87
N SER A 473 -49.13 49.39 9.18
CA SER A 473 -49.56 50.60 9.86
C SER A 473 -48.57 51.03 10.93
N ILE A 474 -48.41 52.35 11.06
CA ILE A 474 -47.63 52.98 12.12
C ILE A 474 -48.44 54.11 12.74
N GLU A 475 -48.52 54.10 14.06
CA GLU A 475 -49.04 55.18 14.88
C GLU A 475 -47.88 55.84 15.62
N THR A 476 -47.72 57.15 15.44
CA THR A 476 -46.68 57.94 16.12
C THR A 476 -47.30 58.95 17.07
N ILE A 477 -46.87 58.98 18.33
CA ILE A 477 -47.35 59.88 19.39
C ILE A 477 -46.22 60.79 19.87
N GLY A 478 -46.52 62.06 20.17
CA GLY A 478 -45.56 62.96 20.84
C GLY A 478 -44.49 63.61 19.93
N LEU A 479 -44.68 63.57 18.60
CA LEU A 479 -43.88 64.32 17.64
C LEU A 479 -44.60 65.63 17.25
N ASN A 480 -43.91 66.77 17.36
CA ASN A 480 -44.46 68.06 16.95
C ASN A 480 -44.40 68.27 15.42
N ASP A 481 -45.07 69.31 14.92
CA ASP A 481 -45.09 69.71 13.51
C ASP A 481 -43.73 70.13 12.92
N SER A 482 -42.69 70.21 13.76
CA SER A 482 -41.33 70.58 13.37
C SER A 482 -40.45 69.36 13.04
N GLY A 483 -40.91 68.14 13.32
CA GLY A 483 -40.25 66.88 12.96
C GLY A 483 -41.09 66.06 11.99
N ASN A 484 -40.42 65.28 11.13
CA ASN A 484 -41.07 64.36 10.20
C ASN A 484 -40.80 62.92 10.62
N VAL A 485 -41.78 62.05 10.40
CA VAL A 485 -41.62 60.60 10.42
C VAL A 485 -41.31 60.16 9.01
N ILE A 486 -40.22 59.42 8.85
CA ILE A 486 -39.83 58.74 7.62
C ILE A 486 -40.03 57.25 7.89
N THR A 487 -40.89 56.63 7.11
CA THR A 487 -41.14 55.19 7.19
C THR A 487 -41.04 54.55 5.81
N ASP A 488 -40.45 53.37 5.77
CA ASP A 488 -40.44 52.51 4.61
C ASP A 488 -40.83 51.09 5.00
N VAL A 489 -41.52 50.40 4.09
CA VAL A 489 -41.87 48.99 4.20
C VAL A 489 -41.56 48.32 2.88
N SER A 490 -40.95 47.14 2.95
CA SER A 490 -40.64 46.31 1.81
C SER A 490 -41.05 44.87 2.07
N ILE A 491 -41.58 44.23 1.02
CA ILE A 491 -41.67 42.78 0.92
C ILE A 491 -41.11 42.40 -0.46
N GLN A 492 -40.20 41.44 -0.50
CA GLN A 492 -39.54 41.02 -1.73
C GLN A 492 -39.43 39.50 -1.76
N ALA A 493 -40.00 38.88 -2.78
CA ALA A 493 -39.83 37.47 -3.09
C ALA A 493 -38.70 37.28 -4.10
N PHE A 494 -37.75 36.40 -3.77
CA PHE A 494 -36.62 36.07 -4.64
C PHE A 494 -36.99 34.89 -5.56
N GLN A 495 -36.44 34.86 -6.77
CA GLN A 495 -36.71 33.82 -7.78
C GLN A 495 -35.44 33.03 -8.11
N PRO A 496 -35.55 31.81 -8.71
CA PRO A 496 -34.39 31.09 -9.22
C PRO A 496 -33.63 31.91 -10.26
N LEU A 497 -32.30 31.76 -10.28
CA LEU A 497 -31.43 32.39 -11.28
C LEU A 497 -31.65 31.73 -12.65
N VAL A 498 -32.17 32.49 -13.60
CA VAL A 498 -32.44 32.04 -14.98
C VAL A 498 -31.32 32.50 -15.90
N LEU A 499 -30.75 31.56 -16.66
CA LEU A 499 -29.66 31.81 -17.60
C LEU A 499 -30.07 31.51 -19.05
N ASP A 500 -29.60 32.30 -20.00
CA ASP A 500 -29.84 32.06 -21.43
C ASP A 500 -28.97 30.92 -22.01
N ALA A 501 -29.02 30.74 -23.33
CA ALA A 501 -28.23 29.72 -24.01
C ALA A 501 -26.71 29.94 -23.86
N ASP A 502 -26.28 31.20 -23.87
CA ASP A 502 -24.88 31.62 -23.74
C ASP A 502 -24.42 31.70 -22.27
N GLY A 503 -25.34 31.52 -21.31
CA GLY A 503 -25.06 31.42 -19.88
C GLY A 503 -25.17 32.75 -19.10
N LEU A 504 -25.67 33.82 -19.72
CA LEU A 504 -25.88 35.13 -19.09
C LEU A 504 -27.17 35.17 -18.27
N ALA A 505 -27.21 36.03 -17.26
CA ALA A 505 -28.42 36.26 -16.48
C ALA A 505 -29.49 36.98 -17.32
N VAL A 506 -30.66 36.35 -17.46
CA VAL A 506 -31.77 36.88 -18.26
C VAL A 506 -32.48 38.01 -17.53
N ASN A 507 -32.68 39.15 -18.19
CA ASN A 507 -33.52 40.22 -17.66
C ASN A 507 -35.03 39.91 -17.80
N LEU A 508 -35.71 39.56 -16.71
CA LEU A 508 -37.14 39.20 -16.65
C LEU A 508 -38.09 40.41 -16.63
N SER A 509 -37.58 41.63 -16.51
CA SER A 509 -38.38 42.84 -16.71
C SER A 509 -38.50 43.21 -18.19
N ASP A 510 -37.62 42.70 -19.05
CA ASP A 510 -37.70 42.93 -20.48
C ASP A 510 -38.58 41.89 -21.21
N SER A 511 -39.69 42.37 -21.76
CA SER A 511 -40.62 41.55 -22.55
C SER A 511 -40.01 41.02 -23.85
N THR A 512 -38.98 41.66 -24.42
CA THR A 512 -38.33 41.18 -25.65
C THR A 512 -37.36 40.02 -25.39
N ALA A 513 -36.54 40.10 -24.34
CA ALA A 513 -35.66 39.01 -23.91
C ALA A 513 -36.43 37.72 -23.59
N LEU A 514 -37.61 37.82 -22.96
CA LEU A 514 -38.45 36.69 -22.61
C LEU A 514 -39.05 35.95 -23.83
N ASN A 515 -39.35 36.70 -24.90
CA ASN A 515 -39.89 36.15 -26.15
C ASN A 515 -38.84 35.38 -26.97
N LEU A 516 -37.56 35.74 -26.83
CA LEU A 516 -36.43 35.08 -27.51
C LEU A 516 -36.12 33.70 -26.90
N LEU A 517 -36.27 33.55 -25.59
CA LEU A 517 -36.00 32.29 -24.87
C LEU A 517 -37.09 31.23 -25.08
N THR A 518 -38.33 31.65 -25.34
CA THR A 518 -39.50 30.76 -25.32
C THR A 518 -40.08 30.46 -26.71
N GLY A 519 -39.52 31.06 -27.78
CA GLY A 519 -39.89 30.81 -29.17
C GLY A 519 -41.34 31.18 -29.55
N SER A 520 -42.14 31.73 -28.62
CA SER A 520 -43.53 32.17 -28.83
C SER A 520 -43.99 33.11 -27.73
N SER A 521 -44.93 34.02 -28.03
CA SER A 521 -45.43 35.07 -27.13
C SER A 521 -46.40 34.61 -26.03
N ILE A 522 -46.21 33.40 -25.49
CA ILE A 522 -47.06 32.85 -24.43
C ILE A 522 -46.19 32.43 -23.25
N TYR A 523 -46.33 33.16 -22.15
CA TYR A 523 -45.75 32.93 -20.83
C TYR A 523 -46.10 31.53 -20.26
N SER A 524 -45.48 30.45 -20.74
CA SER A 524 -45.57 29.16 -20.05
C SER A 524 -44.40 29.00 -19.09
N ALA A 525 -44.67 28.98 -17.79
CA ALA A 525 -43.68 28.73 -16.73
C ALA A 525 -42.80 27.49 -17.01
N SER A 526 -43.32 26.50 -17.74
CA SER A 526 -42.64 25.26 -18.10
C SER A 526 -41.44 25.38 -19.04
N SER A 527 -41.27 26.49 -19.78
CA SER A 527 -40.09 26.70 -20.63
C SER A 527 -38.99 27.48 -19.91
N LEU A 528 -39.32 28.21 -18.84
CA LEU A 528 -38.36 28.96 -18.03
C LEU A 528 -37.66 28.07 -17.00
N THR A 529 -38.32 26.98 -16.57
CA THR A 529 -37.75 25.95 -15.70
C THR A 529 -36.54 25.26 -16.30
N ASP A 530 -36.52 25.03 -17.61
CA ASP A 530 -35.39 24.38 -18.29
C ASP A 530 -34.14 25.27 -18.32
N HIS A 531 -34.29 26.55 -18.00
CA HIS A 531 -33.24 27.57 -17.99
C HIS A 531 -32.84 28.03 -16.58
N THR A 532 -33.45 27.47 -15.52
CA THR A 532 -33.01 27.75 -14.13
C THR A 532 -31.68 27.06 -13.85
N LEU A 533 -30.78 27.76 -13.16
CA LEU A 533 -29.50 27.20 -12.75
C LEU A 533 -29.69 26.21 -11.59
N GLU A 534 -29.60 24.92 -11.90
CA GLU A 534 -29.39 23.87 -10.90
C GLU A 534 -28.12 24.16 -10.11
N ASN A 535 -28.17 24.00 -8.80
CA ASN A 535 -27.04 24.26 -7.92
C ASN A 535 -26.07 23.06 -7.95
N PRO A 536 -24.89 23.19 -8.59
CA PRO A 536 -23.92 22.08 -8.62
C PRO A 536 -23.29 21.81 -7.25
N THR A 537 -23.52 22.70 -6.27
CA THR A 537 -23.03 22.58 -4.90
C THR A 537 -24.12 22.25 -3.89
N TYR A 538 -25.29 21.79 -4.35
CA TYR A 538 -26.34 21.30 -3.48
C TYR A 538 -25.83 20.14 -2.59
N LEU A 539 -26.10 20.22 -1.28
CA LEU A 539 -25.63 19.29 -0.25
C LEU A 539 -24.10 19.15 -0.18
N LYS A 540 -23.36 20.17 -0.63
CA LYS A 540 -21.89 20.23 -0.50
C LYS A 540 -21.50 21.05 0.71
N ASN A 541 -20.72 20.47 1.61
CA ASN A 541 -20.30 21.13 2.84
C ASN A 541 -19.34 22.32 2.55
N PRO A 542 -19.65 23.58 2.92
CA PRO A 542 -18.70 24.70 2.78
C PRO A 542 -17.37 24.53 3.53
N LYS A 543 -17.33 23.68 4.56
CA LYS A 543 -16.11 23.23 5.28
C LYS A 543 -15.70 21.82 4.86
N SER A 544 -16.07 21.36 3.66
CA SER A 544 -15.79 19.99 3.20
C SER A 544 -14.32 19.63 3.25
N LEU A 545 -13.46 20.60 2.92
CA LEU A 545 -12.01 20.38 2.92
C LEU A 545 -11.48 20.12 4.33
N ASP A 546 -11.95 20.89 5.32
CA ASP A 546 -11.55 20.74 6.73
C ASP A 546 -12.07 19.43 7.30
N ALA A 547 -13.30 19.04 6.95
CA ALA A 547 -13.87 17.76 7.35
C ALA A 547 -13.09 16.57 6.76
N LYS A 548 -12.77 16.61 5.47
CA LYS A 548 -11.96 15.58 4.77
C LYS A 548 -10.54 15.47 5.35
N LEU A 549 -9.92 16.61 5.66
CA LEU A 549 -8.57 16.59 6.21
C LEU A 549 -8.56 16.12 7.67
N THR A 550 -9.53 16.54 8.49
CA THR A 550 -9.67 16.05 9.87
C THR A 550 -9.89 14.54 9.91
N TYR A 551 -10.73 14.02 9.00
CA TYR A 551 -10.87 12.59 8.76
C TYR A 551 -9.53 11.92 8.41
N SER A 552 -8.76 12.55 7.54
CA SER A 552 -7.49 12.02 7.04
C SER A 552 -6.40 11.91 8.11
N LEU A 553 -6.52 12.66 9.21
CA LEU A 553 -5.63 12.56 10.37
C LEU A 553 -5.74 11.21 11.10
N VAL A 554 -6.84 10.47 10.93
CA VAL A 554 -7.12 9.30 11.76
C VAL A 554 -7.13 8.01 10.93
N ILE A 555 -8.16 7.82 10.10
CA ILE A 555 -8.43 6.52 9.47
C ILE A 555 -7.39 6.16 8.40
N PRO A 556 -7.01 7.07 7.48
CA PRO A 556 -5.98 6.76 6.47
C PRO A 556 -4.61 6.42 7.06
N CYS A 557 -4.25 7.02 8.21
CA CYS A 557 -3.02 6.70 8.93
C CYS A 557 -3.00 5.23 9.37
N LEU A 558 -4.14 4.72 9.85
CA LEU A 558 -4.29 3.29 10.19
C LEU A 558 -4.24 2.39 8.94
N GLY A 559 -4.67 2.88 7.78
CA GLY A 559 -4.51 2.20 6.48
C GLY A 559 -3.06 2.01 6.08
N VAL A 560 -2.22 3.05 6.23
CA VAL A 560 -0.77 2.95 6.05
C VAL A 560 -0.17 1.93 7.02
N GLY A 561 -0.58 1.99 8.29
CA GLY A 561 -0.18 1.00 9.29
C GLY A 561 -0.54 -0.44 8.90
N ALA A 562 -1.76 -0.66 8.42
CA ALA A 562 -2.20 -1.98 7.98
C ALA A 562 -1.36 -2.52 6.81
N LEU A 563 -1.03 -1.68 5.83
CA LEU A 563 -0.18 -2.04 4.69
C LEU A 563 1.21 -2.49 5.15
N VAL A 564 1.83 -1.72 6.05
CA VAL A 564 3.12 -2.04 6.65
C VAL A 564 3.04 -3.33 7.44
N PHE A 565 1.99 -3.51 8.25
CA PHE A 565 1.77 -4.74 9.00
C PHE A 565 1.67 -5.96 8.08
N PHE A 566 0.93 -5.85 6.96
CA PHE A 566 0.85 -6.94 5.98
C PHE A 566 2.19 -7.27 5.35
N LEU A 567 2.95 -6.27 4.91
CA LEU A 567 4.28 -6.45 4.32
C LEU A 567 5.25 -7.10 5.31
N MET A 568 5.32 -6.61 6.54
CA MET A 568 6.18 -7.18 7.57
C MET A 568 5.75 -8.61 7.92
N ARG A 569 4.43 -8.87 8.03
CA ARG A 569 3.89 -10.21 8.30
C ARG A 569 4.12 -11.18 7.14
N SER A 570 4.12 -10.73 5.89
CA SER A 570 4.43 -11.61 4.74
C SER A 570 5.90 -12.00 4.74
N MET A 571 6.80 -11.09 5.10
CA MET A 571 8.23 -11.38 5.25
C MET A 571 8.51 -12.34 6.42
N ALA A 572 7.73 -12.27 7.50
CA ALA A 572 7.86 -13.16 8.66
C ALA A 572 7.36 -14.61 8.42
N ARG A 573 6.54 -14.87 7.38
CA ARG A 573 5.72 -16.10 7.27
C ARG A 573 6.44 -17.41 6.91
N GLY A 574 7.61 -17.39 6.26
CA GLY A 574 8.28 -18.63 5.86
C GLY A 574 9.12 -19.22 6.99
N TYR A 575 10.08 -18.45 7.46
CA TYR A 575 11.12 -18.90 8.39
C TYR A 575 10.64 -19.03 9.85
N GLU A 576 9.88 -18.06 10.38
CA GLU A 576 9.48 -18.09 11.79
C GLU A 576 8.42 -19.16 12.08
N TYR A 577 7.64 -19.57 11.07
CA TYR A 577 6.62 -20.62 11.25
C TYR A 577 7.26 -21.99 11.51
N GLU A 578 8.22 -22.39 10.68
CA GLU A 578 8.99 -23.62 10.89
C GLU A 578 9.79 -23.54 12.19
N MET A 579 10.34 -22.37 12.52
CA MET A 579 11.09 -22.13 13.75
C MET A 579 10.23 -22.25 15.03
N ASN A 580 8.96 -21.81 15.02
CA ASN A 580 8.05 -21.92 16.16
C ASN A 580 7.57 -23.36 16.44
N LYS A 581 7.80 -24.32 15.52
CA LYS A 581 7.54 -25.74 15.78
C LYS A 581 8.63 -26.39 16.65
N CYS A 582 9.83 -25.79 16.73
CA CYS A 582 10.95 -26.33 17.50
C CYS A 582 10.73 -26.15 19.01
N TYR A 583 10.81 -27.24 19.79
CA TYR A 583 10.75 -27.20 21.26
C TYR A 583 12.09 -27.55 21.94
N GLY A 584 13.19 -27.61 21.19
CA GLY A 584 14.55 -27.77 21.73
C GLY A 584 14.89 -29.17 22.22
N CYS A 585 14.49 -30.22 21.50
CA CYS A 585 14.80 -31.61 21.84
C CYS A 585 16.22 -32.07 21.46
N ASP A 586 16.96 -31.25 20.69
CA ASP A 586 18.33 -31.49 20.21
C ASP A 586 18.58 -32.76 19.36
N LEU A 587 17.55 -33.52 18.97
CA LEU A 587 17.70 -34.68 18.06
C LEU A 587 18.34 -34.31 16.70
N CYS A 588 18.05 -33.11 16.20
CA CYS A 588 18.65 -32.61 14.96
C CYS A 588 20.16 -32.34 15.11
N ASP A 589 20.65 -32.06 16.33
CA ASP A 589 22.07 -31.90 16.61
C ASP A 589 22.75 -33.27 16.54
N ASP A 590 22.21 -34.27 17.25
CA ASP A 590 22.75 -35.64 17.24
C ASP A 590 22.80 -36.27 15.84
N ALA A 591 21.80 -36.02 14.99
CA ALA A 591 21.78 -36.52 13.62
C ALA A 591 22.65 -35.72 12.64
N CYS A 592 23.21 -34.57 13.04
CA CYS A 592 23.92 -33.67 12.13
C CYS A 592 25.36 -34.16 11.84
N PRO A 593 25.70 -34.50 10.58
CA PRO A 593 27.04 -35.00 10.26
C PRO A 593 28.15 -33.97 10.46
N VAL A 594 27.80 -32.68 10.46
CA VAL A 594 28.73 -31.56 10.69
C VAL A 594 29.36 -31.60 12.08
N ARG A 595 28.74 -32.30 13.06
CA ARG A 595 29.32 -32.46 14.41
C ARG A 595 30.67 -33.15 14.42
N LEU A 596 30.94 -34.01 13.44
CA LEU A 596 32.19 -34.77 13.36
C LEU A 596 33.42 -33.87 13.19
N PHE A 597 33.27 -32.64 12.71
CA PHE A 597 34.38 -31.72 12.48
C PHE A 597 34.26 -30.34 13.15
N ASN A 598 33.12 -30.00 13.78
CA ASN A 598 32.92 -28.73 14.49
C ASN A 598 33.07 -28.80 16.03
N ALA A 599 33.60 -29.89 16.57
CA ALA A 599 34.21 -29.95 17.92
C ALA A 599 33.40 -29.37 19.11
N GLY A 600 32.10 -29.65 19.21
CA GLY A 600 31.40 -29.71 20.51
C GLY A 600 30.41 -28.58 20.86
N ASP A 601 30.30 -27.53 20.04
CA ASP A 601 29.21 -26.55 20.22
C ASP A 601 27.89 -27.11 19.67
N LYS A 602 26.78 -26.88 20.39
CA LYS A 602 25.45 -27.34 19.95
C LYS A 602 25.11 -26.70 18.61
N LEU A 603 24.98 -27.50 17.55
CA LEU A 603 24.55 -27.08 16.21
C LEU A 603 23.03 -26.88 16.19
N ASN A 604 22.52 -26.03 17.05
CA ASN A 604 21.13 -25.63 16.99
C ASN A 604 21.01 -24.44 16.02
N ILE A 605 21.21 -24.72 14.74
CA ILE A 605 21.14 -23.78 13.62
C ILE A 605 19.89 -22.88 13.72
N ILE A 606 18.77 -23.43 14.20
CA ILE A 606 17.52 -22.68 14.42
C ILE A 606 17.59 -21.81 15.69
N TYR A 607 18.06 -22.34 16.83
CA TYR A 607 18.18 -21.59 18.09
C TYR A 607 19.25 -20.48 18.06
N ASN A 608 20.37 -20.72 17.39
CA ASN A 608 21.44 -19.74 17.25
C ASN A 608 20.98 -18.59 16.34
N SER A 609 20.23 -18.93 15.28
CA SER A 609 19.51 -17.95 14.47
C SER A 609 18.39 -17.22 15.24
N TRP A 610 17.73 -17.88 16.19
CA TRP A 610 16.72 -17.29 17.09
C TRP A 610 17.31 -16.19 18.00
N ASN A 611 18.58 -16.33 18.41
CA ASN A 611 19.29 -15.33 19.22
C ASN A 611 20.08 -14.30 18.40
N ASN A 612 20.08 -14.42 17.07
CA ASN A 612 20.93 -13.62 16.19
C ASN A 612 22.42 -13.74 16.59
N GLU A 613 22.78 -14.95 17.02
CA GLU A 613 24.13 -15.40 17.38
C GLU A 613 24.61 -16.27 16.21
N ASP A 614 25.75 -15.90 15.63
CA ASP A 614 26.46 -16.74 14.67
C ASP A 614 27.29 -17.71 15.52
N ASP A 615 26.91 -18.97 15.55
CA ASP A 615 27.47 -20.03 16.39
C ASP A 615 28.88 -20.46 15.97
N GLY A 616 29.55 -19.65 15.14
CA GLY A 616 30.84 -20.01 14.57
C GLY A 616 30.77 -21.22 13.63
N VAL A 617 29.57 -21.71 13.33
CA VAL A 617 29.32 -22.78 12.37
C VAL A 617 28.61 -22.17 11.17
N PRO A 618 29.35 -21.93 10.07
CA PRO A 618 28.87 -21.19 8.93
C PRO A 618 27.57 -21.79 8.40
N LEU A 619 26.58 -20.94 8.08
CA LEU A 619 25.42 -21.32 7.26
C LEU A 619 25.81 -22.17 6.03
N TYR A 620 27.03 -22.00 5.55
CA TYR A 620 27.62 -22.69 4.41
C TYR A 620 28.37 -24.00 4.72
N SER A 621 28.60 -24.34 5.98
CA SER A 621 29.04 -25.69 6.40
C SER A 621 27.89 -26.69 6.45
N CYS A 622 26.63 -26.22 6.46
CA CYS A 622 25.46 -27.10 6.38
C CYS A 622 25.47 -27.88 5.06
N LEU A 623 25.42 -29.22 5.18
CA LEU A 623 25.49 -30.13 4.03
C LEU A 623 24.16 -30.28 3.25
N THR A 624 23.09 -29.61 3.68
CA THR A 624 21.74 -29.66 3.06
C THR A 624 21.26 -31.09 2.77
N CYS A 625 21.59 -32.01 3.68
CA CYS A 625 21.38 -33.44 3.49
C CYS A 625 20.05 -33.96 4.05
N THR A 626 19.23 -33.13 4.71
CA THR A 626 17.92 -33.54 5.28
C THR A 626 17.99 -34.47 6.51
N ALA A 627 19.17 -34.76 7.08
CA ALA A 627 19.28 -35.60 8.29
C ALA A 627 18.47 -35.03 9.47
N CYS A 628 18.62 -33.73 9.72
CA CYS A 628 17.92 -33.02 10.79
C CYS A 628 16.41 -32.95 10.59
N THR A 629 15.93 -32.78 9.35
CA THR A 629 14.51 -32.79 9.00
C THR A 629 13.90 -34.16 9.28
N ASN A 630 14.57 -35.25 8.87
CA ASN A 630 14.08 -36.62 9.10
C ASN A 630 14.09 -37.02 10.57
N ALA A 631 15.11 -36.59 11.33
CA ALA A 631 15.19 -36.85 12.76
C ALA A 631 14.19 -36.00 13.60
N CYS A 632 13.53 -35.00 13.01
CA CYS A 632 12.71 -34.05 13.76
C CYS A 632 11.32 -34.62 14.09
N PRO A 633 10.96 -34.78 15.38
CA PRO A 633 9.64 -35.29 15.77
C PRO A 633 8.49 -34.29 15.51
N GLN A 634 8.81 -33.03 15.21
CA GLN A 634 7.81 -32.01 14.86
C GLN A 634 7.76 -31.73 13.35
N LEU A 635 8.54 -32.48 12.55
CA LEU A 635 8.63 -32.29 11.11
C LEU A 635 8.96 -30.83 10.77
N VAL A 636 9.94 -30.27 11.48
CA VAL A 636 10.54 -28.98 11.14
C VAL A 636 11.33 -29.17 9.86
N ASP A 637 11.01 -28.39 8.84
CA ASP A 637 11.75 -28.41 7.57
C ASP A 637 13.00 -27.52 7.67
N TYR A 638 14.12 -28.13 8.02
CA TYR A 638 15.41 -27.45 8.10
C TYR A 638 15.97 -27.12 6.71
N ASP A 639 15.56 -27.83 5.66
CA ASP A 639 16.09 -27.65 4.32
C ASP A 639 15.56 -26.35 3.71
N SER A 640 14.24 -26.13 3.82
CA SER A 640 13.61 -24.85 3.47
C SER A 640 14.19 -23.69 4.26
N TYR A 641 14.52 -23.90 5.54
CA TYR A 641 15.16 -22.88 6.36
C TYR A 641 16.52 -22.44 5.78
N ILE A 642 17.38 -23.42 5.44
CA ILE A 642 18.71 -23.14 4.91
C ILE A 642 18.63 -22.47 3.54
N ASP A 643 17.73 -22.92 2.66
CA ASP A 643 17.49 -22.31 1.34
C ASP A 643 17.13 -20.82 1.50
N ILE A 644 16.09 -20.51 2.28
CA ILE A 644 15.65 -19.12 2.54
C ILE A 644 16.78 -18.28 3.12
N ARG A 645 17.53 -18.80 4.09
CA ARG A 645 18.62 -18.04 4.74
C ARG A 645 19.76 -17.73 3.79
N ARG A 646 20.18 -18.69 2.97
CA ARG A 646 21.25 -18.47 1.99
C ARG A 646 20.81 -17.44 0.94
N ASN A 647 19.55 -17.46 0.53
CA ASN A 647 18.97 -16.48 -0.41
C ASN A 647 18.92 -15.04 0.14
N LEU A 648 18.84 -14.87 1.47
CA LEU A 648 18.82 -13.54 2.11
C LEU A 648 20.21 -12.93 2.31
N ILE A 649 21.30 -13.67 2.04
CA ILE A 649 22.66 -13.16 2.20
C ILE A 649 23.06 -12.28 1.03
N VAL A 650 23.34 -11.01 1.32
CA VAL A 650 23.89 -10.06 0.35
C VAL A 650 25.38 -10.36 0.11
N GLY A 651 25.76 -10.58 -1.15
CA GLY A 651 27.13 -10.87 -1.56
C GLY A 651 27.40 -12.33 -1.93
N GLY A 652 26.43 -13.23 -1.71
CA GLY A 652 26.56 -14.64 -2.05
C GLY A 652 27.41 -15.46 -1.08
N PRO A 653 27.71 -16.72 -1.41
CA PRO A 653 28.53 -17.60 -0.58
C PRO A 653 29.98 -17.09 -0.40
N PRO A 654 30.59 -17.25 0.79
CA PRO A 654 31.98 -16.87 1.02
C PRO A 654 32.93 -17.68 0.12
N ALA A 655 33.89 -17.00 -0.52
CA ALA A 655 34.85 -17.66 -1.40
C ALA A 655 35.71 -18.74 -0.69
N ALA A 656 35.88 -18.65 0.64
CA ALA A 656 36.59 -19.66 1.42
C ALA A 656 35.84 -20.99 1.55
N GLU A 657 34.53 -20.96 1.35
CA GLU A 657 33.62 -22.13 1.39
C GLU A 657 33.17 -22.49 -0.03
N ILE A 658 33.98 -22.24 -1.06
CA ILE A 658 33.71 -22.71 -2.42
C ILE A 658 35.02 -23.18 -3.05
N PRO A 659 35.36 -24.49 -3.00
CA PRO A 659 36.54 -25.04 -3.64
C PRO A 659 36.52 -24.91 -5.17
N HIS A 660 35.34 -24.84 -5.79
CA HIS A 660 35.17 -24.87 -7.26
C HIS A 660 34.67 -23.53 -7.82
N THR A 661 35.39 -22.44 -7.55
CA THR A 661 34.99 -21.08 -7.97
C THR A 661 34.90 -20.90 -9.49
N ILE A 662 35.66 -21.70 -10.27
CA ILE A 662 35.65 -21.61 -11.74
C ILE A 662 34.32 -22.17 -12.26
N LEU A 663 33.94 -23.37 -11.83
CA LEU A 663 32.67 -23.98 -12.23
C LEU A 663 31.46 -23.11 -11.82
N GLN A 664 31.52 -22.51 -10.62
CA GLN A 664 30.50 -21.54 -10.20
C GLN A 664 30.41 -20.34 -11.17
N ALA A 665 31.55 -19.79 -11.59
CA ALA A 665 31.60 -18.67 -12.53
C ALA A 665 31.10 -19.07 -13.94
N VAL A 666 31.44 -20.27 -14.41
CA VAL A 666 30.95 -20.82 -15.69
C VAL A 666 29.44 -20.94 -15.68
N ILE A 667 28.86 -21.55 -14.64
CA ILE A 667 27.40 -21.72 -14.55
C ILE A 667 26.70 -20.36 -14.39
N ARG A 668 27.31 -19.40 -13.70
CA ARG A 668 26.78 -18.03 -13.63
C ARG A 668 26.78 -17.34 -15.00
N ALA A 669 27.84 -17.49 -15.78
CA ALA A 669 27.90 -16.95 -17.14
C ALA A 669 26.89 -17.63 -18.06
N GLU A 670 26.70 -18.93 -17.92
CA GLU A 670 25.71 -19.71 -18.65
C GLU A 670 24.27 -19.26 -18.37
N ALA A 671 23.98 -18.77 -17.17
CA ALA A 671 22.67 -18.26 -16.80
C ALA A 671 22.30 -16.93 -17.48
N GLU A 672 23.26 -16.19 -18.04
CA GLU A 672 22.99 -14.95 -18.76
C GLU A 672 22.20 -15.21 -20.05
N GLU A 673 21.41 -14.23 -20.47
CA GLU A 673 20.51 -14.39 -21.62
C GLU A 673 21.27 -14.56 -22.93
N ASP A 674 22.38 -13.84 -23.12
CA ASP A 674 23.23 -13.88 -24.32
C ASP A 674 23.97 -15.21 -24.49
N ALA A 675 24.22 -15.93 -23.39
CA ALA A 675 24.77 -17.28 -23.46
C ALA A 675 23.80 -18.27 -24.13
N SER A 676 22.49 -17.96 -24.17
CA SER A 676 21.47 -18.84 -24.77
C SER A 676 21.67 -19.10 -26.26
N ASP A 677 22.31 -18.16 -26.99
CA ASP A 677 22.61 -18.27 -28.42
C ASP A 677 23.71 -19.32 -28.71
N GLN A 678 24.44 -19.76 -27.67
CA GLN A 678 25.50 -20.77 -27.79
C GLN A 678 24.96 -22.21 -27.73
N PHE A 679 23.69 -22.38 -27.37
CA PHE A 679 23.02 -23.67 -27.26
C PHE A 679 22.17 -23.95 -28.49
N VAL A 680 22.09 -25.23 -28.89
CA VAL A 680 21.38 -25.65 -30.10
C VAL A 680 19.87 -25.40 -29.95
N ALA A 681 19.25 -24.84 -31.00
CA ALA A 681 17.80 -24.61 -31.04
C ALA A 681 17.04 -25.94 -31.01
N VAL A 682 15.79 -25.94 -30.51
CA VAL A 682 14.99 -27.17 -30.41
C VAL A 682 14.73 -27.77 -31.78
N ASP A 683 14.40 -26.93 -32.77
CA ASP A 683 14.15 -27.36 -34.15
C ASP A 683 15.39 -27.99 -34.84
N ASP A 684 16.59 -27.67 -34.37
CA ASP A 684 17.86 -28.13 -34.94
C ASP A 684 18.48 -29.29 -34.14
N TYR A 685 17.92 -29.64 -32.97
CA TYR A 685 18.45 -30.70 -32.12
C TYR A 685 17.81 -32.06 -32.46
N PRO A 686 18.60 -33.15 -32.60
CA PRO A 686 18.10 -34.43 -33.09
C PRO A 686 17.36 -35.22 -31.98
N ILE A 687 16.15 -34.78 -31.63
CA ILE A 687 15.28 -35.47 -30.66
C ILE A 687 14.38 -36.44 -31.43
N ASP A 688 14.67 -37.73 -31.32
CA ASP A 688 13.99 -38.81 -32.05
C ASP A 688 13.20 -39.78 -31.14
N SER A 689 13.18 -39.53 -29.83
CA SER A 689 12.47 -40.32 -28.83
C SER A 689 11.57 -39.46 -27.94
N THR A 690 10.53 -40.07 -27.36
CA THR A 690 9.70 -39.49 -26.29
C THR A 690 10.40 -39.50 -24.93
N VAL A 691 11.56 -40.14 -24.82
CA VAL A 691 12.39 -40.19 -23.60
C VAL A 691 13.69 -39.46 -23.85
N GLY A 692 14.01 -38.47 -23.02
CA GLY A 692 15.26 -37.73 -23.06
C GLY A 692 16.18 -38.08 -21.88
N TYR A 693 17.47 -38.28 -22.12
CA TYR A 693 18.48 -38.48 -21.10
C TYR A 693 19.34 -37.23 -20.90
N TYR A 694 19.36 -36.69 -19.68
CA TYR A 694 20.24 -35.58 -19.32
C TYR A 694 21.45 -36.09 -18.50
N PRO A 695 22.68 -35.94 -19.03
CA PRO A 695 23.90 -36.47 -18.40
C PRO A 695 24.36 -35.69 -17.16
N GLY A 696 23.79 -34.50 -16.90
CA GLY A 696 24.30 -33.63 -15.85
C GLY A 696 25.54 -32.85 -16.27
N CYS A 697 26.28 -32.36 -15.28
CA CYS A 697 27.51 -31.58 -15.47
C CYS A 697 28.79 -32.45 -15.34
N VAL A 698 28.71 -33.76 -15.59
CA VAL A 698 29.82 -34.71 -15.36
C VAL A 698 31.12 -34.29 -16.05
N ASP A 699 31.07 -33.86 -17.31
CA ASP A 699 32.26 -33.40 -18.05
C ASP A 699 32.93 -32.18 -17.40
N TYR A 700 32.13 -31.26 -16.85
CA TYR A 700 32.65 -30.08 -16.16
C TYR A 700 33.28 -30.46 -14.82
N ILE A 701 32.71 -31.46 -14.12
CA ILE A 701 33.29 -31.99 -12.89
C ILE A 701 34.63 -32.66 -13.18
N ASP A 702 34.72 -33.46 -14.25
CA ASP A 702 35.97 -34.10 -14.67
C ASP A 702 37.06 -33.07 -14.96
N GLN A 703 36.75 -32.02 -15.73
CA GLN A 703 37.69 -30.94 -16.03
C GLN A 703 38.16 -30.22 -14.77
N GLU A 704 37.23 -29.80 -13.90
CA GLU A 704 37.56 -29.09 -12.66
C GLU A 704 38.44 -29.95 -11.74
N MET A 705 38.20 -31.26 -11.69
CA MET A 705 38.95 -32.19 -10.86
C MET A 705 40.36 -32.45 -11.36
N ILE A 706 40.59 -32.37 -12.67
CA ILE A 706 41.93 -32.42 -13.31
C ILE A 706 42.75 -31.16 -13.00
N PHE A 707 42.11 -29.98 -12.94
CA PHE A 707 42.80 -28.70 -12.69
C PHE A 707 42.95 -28.33 -11.20
N SER A 708 42.40 -29.15 -10.30
CA SER A 708 42.56 -28.97 -8.86
C SER A 708 43.99 -29.25 -8.41
N HIS A 709 44.67 -28.25 -7.85
CA HIS A 709 46.04 -28.34 -7.32
C HIS A 709 46.25 -29.37 -6.19
N VAL A 710 45.17 -30.02 -5.73
CA VAL A 710 45.14 -30.99 -4.64
C VAL A 710 44.89 -32.44 -5.11
N ASN A 711 44.59 -32.65 -6.40
CA ASN A 711 44.24 -33.97 -6.92
C ASN A 711 45.35 -34.54 -7.80
N GLU A 712 45.86 -35.73 -7.46
CA GLU A 712 46.75 -36.54 -8.30
C GLU A 712 46.03 -37.84 -8.69
N GLY A 713 45.43 -37.91 -9.89
CA GLY A 713 44.80 -39.14 -10.38
C GLY A 713 44.01 -38.99 -11.70
N THR A 714 43.40 -40.10 -12.14
CA THR A 714 42.56 -40.17 -13.36
C THR A 714 41.11 -40.49 -12.96
N MET A 715 40.18 -39.59 -13.25
CA MET A 715 38.74 -39.77 -13.06
C MET A 715 38.02 -39.46 -14.38
N ASP A 716 36.96 -40.21 -14.67
CA ASP A 716 36.15 -40.09 -15.89
C ASP A 716 34.69 -40.40 -15.55
N LEU A 717 33.96 -39.37 -15.07
CA LEU A 717 32.53 -39.46 -14.76
C LEU A 717 31.69 -39.48 -16.03
N GLY A 718 32.22 -38.98 -17.15
CA GLY A 718 31.63 -39.08 -18.49
C GLY A 718 31.23 -40.50 -18.87
N GLN A 719 31.97 -41.52 -18.42
CA GLN A 719 31.62 -42.94 -18.59
C GLN A 719 30.23 -43.31 -18.07
N THR A 720 29.67 -42.56 -17.11
CA THR A 720 28.31 -42.81 -16.60
C THR A 720 27.26 -42.57 -17.69
N THR A 721 27.51 -41.62 -18.59
CA THR A 721 26.66 -41.36 -19.76
C THR A 721 26.73 -42.50 -20.75
N ASP A 722 27.94 -42.92 -21.12
CA ASP A 722 28.14 -44.06 -22.04
C ASP A 722 27.51 -45.33 -21.47
N ALA A 723 27.71 -45.59 -20.17
CA ALA A 723 27.12 -46.71 -19.46
C ALA A 723 25.58 -46.68 -19.50
N ALA A 724 24.96 -45.50 -19.31
CA ALA A 724 23.51 -45.37 -19.41
C ALA A 724 23.01 -45.77 -20.79
N PHE A 725 23.65 -45.28 -21.86
CA PHE A 725 23.32 -45.66 -23.23
C PHE A 725 23.58 -47.14 -23.53
N THR A 726 24.68 -47.72 -23.02
CA THR A 726 24.93 -49.16 -23.13
C THR A 726 23.77 -49.97 -22.53
N LEU A 727 23.21 -49.55 -21.39
CA LEU A 727 22.05 -50.20 -20.77
C LEU A 727 20.75 -49.95 -21.55
N PHE A 728 20.51 -48.73 -22.02
CA PHE A 728 19.31 -48.42 -22.83
C PHE A 728 19.30 -49.20 -24.14
N GLU A 729 20.45 -49.31 -24.82
CA GLU A 729 20.62 -50.09 -26.04
C GLU A 729 20.40 -51.59 -25.77
N ASP A 730 20.97 -52.12 -24.69
CA ASP A 730 20.77 -53.54 -24.32
C ASP A 730 19.30 -53.84 -23.98
N ALA A 731 18.62 -52.88 -23.36
CA ALA A 731 17.22 -52.96 -23.01
C ALA A 731 16.27 -52.71 -24.19
N GLY A 732 16.78 -52.28 -25.36
CA GLY A 732 15.99 -51.95 -26.53
C GLY A 732 15.14 -50.68 -26.38
N MET A 733 15.63 -49.72 -25.59
CA MET A 733 14.98 -48.42 -25.34
C MET A 733 15.54 -47.35 -26.25
N ASP A 734 14.67 -46.70 -27.02
CA ASP A 734 15.04 -45.48 -27.75
C ASP A 734 15.06 -44.30 -26.77
N VAL A 735 16.22 -43.69 -26.56
CA VAL A 735 16.42 -42.57 -25.63
C VAL A 735 17.23 -41.48 -26.33
N ALA A 736 16.70 -40.26 -26.38
CA ALA A 736 17.37 -39.11 -26.99
C ALA A 736 18.39 -38.51 -26.00
N TYR A 737 19.62 -38.26 -26.44
CA TYR A 737 20.62 -37.58 -25.62
C TYR A 737 20.32 -36.08 -25.54
N LEU A 738 20.11 -35.54 -24.34
CA LEU A 738 19.91 -34.11 -24.08
C LEU A 738 21.17 -33.52 -23.43
N GLY A 739 22.17 -33.27 -24.26
CA GLY A 739 23.49 -32.82 -23.83
C GLY A 739 23.53 -31.38 -23.29
N ARG A 740 24.72 -31.01 -22.82
CA ARG A 740 25.05 -29.65 -22.33
C ARG A 740 25.17 -28.62 -23.45
N ASP A 741 25.09 -29.04 -24.70
CA ASP A 741 24.93 -28.18 -25.88
C ASP A 741 23.46 -27.82 -26.16
N PHE A 742 22.51 -28.51 -25.52
CA PHE A 742 21.06 -28.25 -25.64
C PHE A 742 20.45 -27.72 -24.34
N LEU A 743 20.72 -28.36 -23.20
CA LEU A 743 20.23 -27.95 -21.89
C LEU A 743 21.32 -27.25 -21.07
N LYS A 744 20.90 -26.21 -20.35
CA LYS A 744 21.70 -25.55 -19.34
C LYS A 744 21.81 -26.39 -18.06
N CYS A 745 22.72 -26.01 -17.16
CA CYS A 745 22.93 -26.71 -15.91
C CYS A 745 21.60 -26.79 -15.15
N CYS A 746 21.33 -27.92 -14.48
CA CYS A 746 20.10 -28.08 -13.68
C CYS A 746 19.94 -27.00 -12.59
N GLY A 747 21.02 -26.32 -12.20
CA GLY A 747 21.01 -25.22 -11.24
C GLY A 747 21.02 -25.67 -9.78
N HIS A 748 21.17 -26.97 -9.52
CA HIS A 748 21.21 -27.54 -8.17
C HIS A 748 22.14 -26.77 -7.22
N ASP A 749 23.40 -26.61 -7.62
CA ASP A 749 24.41 -25.97 -6.78
C ASP A 749 24.06 -24.50 -6.51
N GLN A 750 23.58 -23.78 -7.53
CA GLN A 750 23.21 -22.37 -7.44
C GLN A 750 22.04 -22.15 -6.48
N LYS A 751 21.02 -23.02 -6.55
CA LYS A 751 19.91 -23.00 -5.59
C LYS A 751 20.44 -23.11 -4.17
N TRP A 752 21.17 -24.19 -3.87
CA TRP A 752 21.62 -24.45 -2.52
C TRP A 752 22.77 -23.53 -2.06
N GLN A 753 23.44 -22.81 -2.95
CA GLN A 753 24.38 -21.73 -2.63
C GLN A 753 23.69 -20.41 -2.26
N GLY A 754 22.36 -20.30 -2.41
CA GLY A 754 21.63 -19.05 -2.18
C GLY A 754 21.60 -18.11 -3.39
N MET A 755 21.98 -18.59 -4.58
CA MET A 755 22.04 -17.80 -5.81
C MET A 755 20.72 -17.92 -6.58
N THR A 756 19.61 -17.53 -5.95
CA THR A 756 18.25 -17.70 -6.50
C THR A 756 18.11 -17.13 -7.91
N GLU A 757 18.65 -15.93 -8.15
CA GLU A 757 18.55 -15.29 -9.47
C GLU A 757 19.19 -16.15 -10.58
N VAL A 758 20.35 -16.75 -10.30
CA VAL A 758 21.04 -17.62 -11.26
C VAL A 758 20.26 -18.92 -11.47
N PHE A 759 19.77 -19.51 -10.37
CA PHE A 759 18.94 -20.71 -10.43
C PHE A 759 17.67 -20.50 -11.27
N GLU A 760 16.92 -19.43 -11.01
CA GLU A 760 15.67 -19.14 -11.73
C GLU A 760 15.90 -18.89 -13.23
N LYS A 761 17.02 -18.24 -13.61
CA LYS A 761 17.39 -18.07 -15.03
C LYS A 761 17.70 -19.41 -15.71
N LEU A 762 18.46 -20.29 -15.06
CA LEU A 762 18.77 -21.63 -15.57
C LEU A 762 17.49 -22.48 -15.68
N LYS A 763 16.66 -22.48 -14.63
CA LYS A 763 15.38 -23.16 -14.57
C LYS A 763 14.46 -22.70 -15.70
N ALA A 764 14.24 -21.40 -15.87
CA ALA A 764 13.36 -20.86 -16.90
C ALA A 764 13.78 -21.27 -18.31
N TYR A 765 15.09 -21.25 -18.61
CA TYR A 765 15.62 -21.70 -19.90
C TYR A 765 15.35 -23.19 -20.14
N ASN A 766 15.70 -24.03 -19.17
CA ASN A 766 15.56 -25.47 -19.28
C ASN A 766 14.09 -25.91 -19.36
N GLN A 767 13.20 -25.31 -18.55
CA GLN A 767 11.76 -25.57 -18.62
C GLN A 767 11.20 -25.26 -20.01
N LYS A 768 11.60 -24.14 -20.60
CA LYS A 768 11.20 -23.77 -21.95
C LYS A 768 11.66 -24.83 -22.96
N LYS A 769 12.95 -25.20 -22.94
CA LYS A 769 13.52 -26.20 -23.85
C LYS A 769 12.85 -27.57 -23.71
N LEU A 770 12.65 -28.03 -22.48
CA LEU A 770 11.99 -29.30 -22.20
C LEU A 770 10.52 -29.28 -22.67
N GLY A 771 9.79 -28.20 -22.42
CA GLY A 771 8.41 -28.05 -22.90
C GLY A 771 8.29 -28.01 -24.43
N GLU A 772 9.27 -27.42 -25.12
CA GLU A 772 9.33 -27.37 -26.59
C GLU A 772 9.86 -28.68 -27.21
N SER A 773 10.63 -29.49 -26.46
CA SER A 773 11.28 -30.71 -26.95
C SER A 773 10.30 -31.83 -27.33
N GLY A 774 9.10 -31.83 -26.75
CA GLY A 774 8.09 -32.87 -26.99
C GLY A 774 8.36 -34.21 -26.30
N ILE A 775 9.37 -34.30 -25.43
CA ILE A 775 9.61 -35.51 -24.61
C ILE A 775 8.54 -35.64 -23.51
N GLU A 776 8.20 -36.87 -23.16
CA GLU A 776 7.26 -37.20 -22.09
C GLU A 776 7.98 -37.61 -20.80
N THR A 777 9.21 -38.13 -20.90
CA THR A 777 10.02 -38.57 -19.75
C THR A 777 11.45 -38.02 -19.84
N LEU A 778 11.93 -37.42 -18.75
CA LEU A 778 13.31 -36.99 -18.57
C LEU A 778 14.03 -37.92 -17.59
N VAL A 779 15.06 -38.60 -18.06
CA VAL A 779 15.89 -39.54 -17.28
C VAL A 779 17.24 -38.91 -16.98
N THR A 780 17.77 -39.12 -15.78
CA THR A 780 19.15 -38.70 -15.43
C THR A 780 19.78 -39.66 -14.42
N SER A 781 21.09 -39.88 -14.55
CA SER A 781 21.88 -40.71 -13.61
C SER A 781 22.43 -39.92 -12.42
N CYS A 782 22.15 -38.62 -12.32
CA CYS A 782 22.61 -37.80 -11.22
C CYS A 782 21.50 -37.54 -10.21
N ALA A 783 21.65 -38.06 -8.99
CA ALA A 783 20.72 -37.84 -7.88
C ALA A 783 20.43 -36.35 -7.61
N GLU A 784 21.43 -35.47 -7.78
CA GLU A 784 21.26 -34.01 -7.60
C GLU A 784 20.38 -33.41 -8.71
N CYS A 785 20.62 -33.80 -9.96
CA CYS A 785 19.82 -33.35 -11.11
C CYS A 785 18.39 -33.86 -11.00
N PHE A 786 18.21 -35.16 -10.72
CA PHE A 786 16.92 -35.80 -10.55
C PHE A 786 16.06 -35.06 -9.52
N ARG A 787 16.57 -34.88 -8.29
CA ARG A 787 15.87 -34.16 -7.23
C ARG A 787 15.52 -32.73 -7.65
N THR A 788 16.43 -32.04 -8.33
CA THR A 788 16.23 -30.63 -8.72
C THR A 788 15.13 -30.49 -9.78
N PHE A 789 15.18 -31.30 -10.84
CA PHE A 789 14.13 -31.32 -11.86
C PHE A 789 12.79 -31.80 -11.31
N ALA A 790 12.78 -32.79 -10.40
CA ALA A 790 11.53 -33.33 -9.86
C ALA A 790 10.87 -32.41 -8.81
N MET A 791 11.65 -31.70 -7.99
CA MET A 791 11.12 -30.94 -6.86
C MET A 791 11.07 -29.43 -7.06
N ASP A 792 11.98 -28.85 -7.87
CA ASP A 792 12.10 -27.40 -7.98
C ASP A 792 11.62 -26.83 -9.32
N TYR A 793 11.52 -27.67 -10.35
CA TYR A 793 11.02 -27.28 -11.65
C TYR A 793 9.50 -27.50 -11.72
N GLU A 794 8.80 -26.63 -12.44
CA GLU A 794 7.39 -26.82 -12.78
C GLU A 794 7.34 -27.57 -14.13
N LEU A 795 7.32 -28.89 -14.06
CA LEU A 795 7.29 -29.81 -15.22
C LEU A 795 6.05 -30.72 -15.14
N ASP A 796 4.87 -30.14 -14.93
CA ASP A 796 3.63 -30.86 -14.62
C ASP A 796 3.24 -31.94 -15.68
N ASP A 797 3.63 -31.73 -16.94
CA ASP A 797 3.33 -32.62 -18.07
C ASP A 797 4.45 -33.62 -18.40
N LEU A 798 5.57 -33.62 -17.65
CA LEU A 798 6.77 -34.39 -17.97
C LEU A 798 7.24 -35.21 -16.76
N LYS A 799 7.42 -36.51 -16.96
CA LYS A 799 7.85 -37.41 -15.91
C LYS A 799 9.36 -37.35 -15.73
N VAL A 800 9.83 -36.97 -14.55
CA VAL A 800 11.26 -36.97 -14.23
C VAL A 800 11.60 -38.26 -13.48
N MET A 801 12.64 -38.99 -13.91
CA MET A 801 13.05 -40.27 -13.32
C MET A 801 14.56 -40.36 -13.14
N HIS A 802 14.98 -41.10 -12.11
CA HIS A 802 16.37 -41.52 -12.00
C HIS A 802 16.63 -42.74 -12.90
N THR A 803 17.84 -42.91 -13.43
CA THR A 803 18.17 -44.04 -14.33
C THR A 803 17.84 -45.40 -13.72
N THR A 804 18.16 -45.62 -12.43
CA THR A 804 17.83 -46.89 -11.75
C THR A 804 16.33 -47.14 -11.63
N GLU A 805 15.55 -46.10 -11.34
CA GLU A 805 14.09 -46.15 -11.28
C GLU A 805 13.50 -46.47 -12.67
N TYR A 806 14.02 -45.80 -13.71
CA TYR A 806 13.58 -46.01 -15.09
C TYR A 806 13.87 -47.43 -15.60
N LEU A 807 15.05 -48.00 -15.29
CA LEU A 807 15.38 -49.38 -15.64
C LEU A 807 14.46 -50.40 -14.93
N ILE A 808 14.09 -50.16 -13.67
CA ILE A 808 13.16 -51.02 -12.95
C ILE A 808 11.74 -50.90 -13.53
N GLU A 809 11.23 -49.68 -13.71
CA GLU A 809 9.85 -49.46 -14.15
C GLU A 809 9.61 -49.95 -15.58
N SER A 810 10.60 -49.78 -16.46
CA SER A 810 10.53 -50.29 -17.82
C SER A 810 10.55 -51.82 -17.91
N GLY A 811 10.77 -52.51 -16.80
CA GLY A 811 10.80 -53.97 -16.74
C GLY A 811 12.06 -54.57 -17.35
N TYR A 812 13.15 -53.80 -17.43
CA TYR A 812 14.43 -54.30 -17.96
C TYR A 812 14.89 -55.53 -17.18
N GLN A 813 15.10 -56.62 -17.90
CA GLN A 813 15.65 -57.87 -17.40
C GLN A 813 16.97 -58.11 -18.12
N PHE A 814 18.01 -58.37 -17.35
CA PHE A 814 19.33 -58.66 -17.88
C PHE A 814 19.94 -59.86 -17.16
N GLU A 815 20.88 -60.49 -17.84
CA GLU A 815 21.66 -61.59 -17.31
C GLU A 815 23.12 -61.15 -17.34
N ALA A 816 23.68 -60.89 -16.16
CA ALA A 816 25.06 -60.49 -15.95
C ALA A 816 25.65 -61.31 -14.81
N ALA A 817 26.94 -61.60 -14.86
CA ALA A 817 27.64 -62.39 -13.85
C ALA A 817 29.02 -61.81 -13.56
N VAL A 818 29.44 -61.89 -12.31
CA VAL A 818 30.79 -61.58 -11.81
C VAL A 818 31.44 -62.86 -11.26
N PRO A 819 32.75 -62.88 -11.01
CA PRO A 819 33.37 -63.98 -10.25
C PRO A 819 32.63 -64.24 -8.93
N GLU A 820 32.39 -65.51 -8.62
CA GLU A 820 31.65 -65.91 -7.42
C GLU A 820 32.33 -65.38 -6.15
N GLY A 821 31.60 -64.56 -5.38
CA GLY A 821 32.07 -63.97 -4.13
C GLY A 821 32.58 -62.53 -4.25
N THR A 822 32.40 -61.85 -5.39
CA THR A 822 32.65 -60.39 -5.48
C THR A 822 31.73 -59.65 -4.51
N THR A 823 32.33 -59.08 -3.47
CA THR A 823 31.61 -58.37 -2.40
C THR A 823 31.51 -56.89 -2.74
N VAL A 824 30.30 -56.35 -2.76
CA VAL A 824 30.04 -54.93 -3.06
C VAL A 824 29.25 -54.29 -1.92
N THR A 825 29.41 -52.99 -1.72
CA THR A 825 28.60 -52.21 -0.78
C THR A 825 27.95 -51.02 -1.50
N TYR A 826 26.88 -50.45 -0.94
CA TYR A 826 26.15 -49.35 -1.57
C TYR A 826 26.06 -48.13 -0.66
N HIS A 827 26.40 -46.97 -1.21
CA HIS A 827 26.25 -45.67 -0.57
C HIS A 827 24.98 -44.98 -1.08
N ASP A 828 24.02 -44.78 -0.17
CA ASP A 828 22.80 -44.02 -0.43
C ASP A 828 23.08 -42.51 -0.56
N PRO A 829 22.93 -41.91 -1.77
CA PRO A 829 23.06 -40.47 -1.92
C PRO A 829 21.92 -39.76 -1.19
N CYS A 830 22.23 -38.71 -0.43
CA CYS A 830 21.23 -38.00 0.38
C CYS A 830 20.05 -37.44 -0.43
N ARG A 831 20.27 -37.03 -1.70
CA ARG A 831 19.18 -36.57 -2.56
C ARG A 831 18.28 -37.66 -3.07
N LEU A 832 18.85 -38.82 -3.46
CA LEU A 832 18.06 -39.93 -3.99
C LEU A 832 17.29 -40.62 -2.86
N GLY A 833 17.97 -40.87 -1.75
CA GLY A 833 17.37 -41.44 -0.55
C GLY A 833 16.49 -40.45 0.20
N ARG A 834 17.07 -39.59 1.04
CA ARG A 834 16.30 -38.80 2.03
C ARG A 834 15.33 -37.79 1.44
N GLN A 835 15.56 -37.32 0.21
CA GLN A 835 14.68 -36.30 -0.42
C GLN A 835 13.73 -36.86 -1.49
N MET A 836 14.06 -38.00 -2.11
CA MET A 836 13.24 -38.60 -3.16
C MET A 836 12.67 -39.98 -2.77
N ASN A 837 13.09 -40.53 -1.64
CA ASN A 837 12.65 -41.82 -1.10
C ASN A 837 12.87 -43.02 -2.05
N LEU A 838 13.99 -42.99 -2.80
CA LEU A 838 14.43 -44.08 -3.68
C LEU A 838 15.67 -44.74 -3.07
N TYR A 839 15.49 -45.94 -2.52
CA TYR A 839 16.51 -46.71 -1.80
C TYR A 839 16.66 -48.13 -2.37
N ASP A 840 15.57 -48.74 -2.81
CA ASP A 840 15.52 -50.17 -3.12
C ASP A 840 15.90 -50.45 -4.58
N GLU A 841 15.55 -49.57 -5.52
CA GLU A 841 15.77 -49.75 -6.96
C GLU A 841 17.24 -49.98 -7.32
N PRO A 842 18.22 -49.21 -6.78
CA PRO A 842 19.63 -49.46 -7.06
C PRO A 842 20.09 -50.82 -6.51
N ARG A 843 19.62 -51.20 -5.31
CA ARG A 843 19.96 -52.47 -4.67
C ARG A 843 19.41 -53.66 -5.44
N GLU A 844 18.17 -53.56 -5.89
CA GLU A 844 17.51 -54.60 -6.69
C GLU A 844 18.28 -54.86 -7.98
N LEU A 845 18.70 -53.80 -8.70
CA LEU A 845 19.52 -53.96 -9.91
C LEU A 845 20.85 -54.65 -9.62
N VAL A 846 21.54 -54.27 -8.54
CA VAL A 846 22.83 -54.89 -8.18
C VAL A 846 22.68 -56.36 -7.78
N GLN A 847 21.65 -56.70 -7.00
CA GLN A 847 21.38 -58.07 -6.54
C GLN A 847 20.95 -59.02 -7.66
N ARG A 848 20.50 -58.51 -8.82
CA ARG A 848 20.18 -59.34 -10.00
C ARG A 848 21.44 -59.90 -10.69
N ILE A 849 22.62 -59.39 -10.39
CA ILE A 849 23.88 -59.89 -10.97
C ILE A 849 24.30 -61.18 -10.27
N GLU A 850 24.50 -62.24 -11.04
CA GLU A 850 24.94 -63.53 -10.50
C GLU A 850 26.38 -63.42 -9.94
N GLY A 851 26.58 -63.90 -8.72
CA GLY A 851 27.89 -63.92 -8.05
C GLY A 851 28.22 -62.69 -7.20
N VAL A 852 27.39 -61.64 -7.23
CA VAL A 852 27.53 -60.46 -6.36
C VAL A 852 27.02 -60.76 -4.95
N ASP A 853 27.80 -60.40 -3.94
CA ASP A 853 27.38 -60.34 -2.53
C ASP A 853 27.27 -58.88 -2.08
N LEU A 854 26.05 -58.35 -2.01
CA LEU A 854 25.79 -56.97 -1.56
C LEU A 854 25.74 -56.92 -0.02
N VAL A 855 26.69 -56.24 0.58
CA VAL A 855 26.80 -56.02 2.03
C VAL A 855 26.55 -54.56 2.39
N GLU A 856 25.72 -54.32 3.41
CA GLU A 856 25.39 -52.97 3.86
C GLU A 856 26.44 -52.44 4.84
N MET A 857 26.73 -51.14 4.75
CA MET A 857 27.48 -50.40 5.76
C MET A 857 26.66 -50.24 7.05
N GLU A 858 27.32 -49.90 8.17
CA GLU A 858 26.64 -49.64 9.44
C GLU A 858 25.51 -48.60 9.28
N HIS A 859 25.81 -47.50 8.58
CA HIS A 859 24.85 -46.46 8.27
C HIS A 859 24.40 -46.56 6.80
N HIS A 860 23.21 -47.12 6.57
CA HIS A 860 22.60 -47.27 5.24
C HIS A 860 21.15 -46.77 5.24
N GLY A 861 20.55 -46.63 4.06
CA GLY A 861 19.18 -46.17 3.89
C GLY A 861 18.99 -44.73 4.37
N GLU A 862 17.96 -44.49 5.20
CA GLU A 862 17.68 -43.16 5.76
C GLU A 862 18.77 -42.62 6.69
N ASP A 863 19.51 -43.52 7.35
CA ASP A 863 20.58 -43.21 8.30
C ASP A 863 21.96 -43.03 7.65
N ALA A 864 22.07 -43.23 6.33
CA ALA A 864 23.33 -43.11 5.61
C ALA A 864 24.01 -41.74 5.81
N LEU A 865 25.27 -41.69 6.26
CA LEU A 865 26.12 -40.49 6.28
C LEU A 865 26.25 -39.79 4.90
N CYS A 866 26.34 -38.46 4.90
CA CYS A 866 26.58 -37.67 3.68
C CYS A 866 28.01 -37.86 3.16
N CYS A 867 28.23 -37.74 1.84
CA CYS A 867 29.57 -37.69 1.23
C CYS A 867 30.42 -36.47 1.67
N GLY A 868 29.86 -35.55 2.46
CA GLY A 868 30.58 -34.50 3.17
C GLY A 868 30.63 -33.15 2.45
N VAL A 869 30.14 -33.04 1.22
CA VAL A 869 30.20 -31.80 0.44
C VAL A 869 28.84 -31.45 -0.11
N SER A 870 28.27 -30.31 0.32
CA SER A 870 27.08 -29.73 -0.30
C SER A 870 27.45 -28.70 -1.35
N SER A 871 26.70 -28.68 -2.44
CA SER A 871 26.67 -27.54 -3.35
C SER A 871 28.05 -27.11 -3.89
N MET A 872 29.00 -28.04 -3.94
CA MET A 872 30.41 -27.80 -4.28
C MET A 872 31.13 -26.80 -3.36
N MET A 873 30.73 -26.71 -2.08
CA MET A 873 31.16 -25.69 -1.12
C MET A 873 32.28 -26.11 -0.16
N SER A 874 32.33 -27.36 0.27
CA SER A 874 33.20 -27.69 1.41
C SER A 874 34.11 -28.88 1.20
N CYS A 875 34.66 -29.12 0.00
CA CYS A 875 35.70 -30.14 -0.21
C CYS A 875 37.07 -29.72 0.42
N ASN A 876 37.08 -29.47 1.72
CA ASN A 876 38.20 -29.03 2.55
C ASN A 876 38.43 -30.03 3.71
N GLU A 877 39.41 -29.75 4.57
CA GLU A 877 39.76 -30.57 5.74
C GLU A 877 38.57 -30.85 6.68
N ASN A 878 37.62 -29.92 6.77
CA ASN A 878 36.44 -30.09 7.63
C ASN A 878 35.53 -31.21 7.10
N SER A 879 35.20 -31.20 5.80
CA SER A 879 34.43 -32.31 5.18
C SER A 879 35.18 -33.64 5.09
N ARG A 880 36.52 -33.61 5.23
CA ARG A 880 37.38 -34.79 5.07
C ARG A 880 37.05 -35.84 6.12
N ALA A 881 36.76 -35.43 7.35
CA ALA A 881 36.41 -36.32 8.46
C ALA A 881 35.20 -37.22 8.13
N LEU A 882 34.18 -36.67 7.45
CA LEU A 882 32.99 -37.44 7.04
C LEU A 882 33.30 -38.52 6.01
N ARG A 883 34.18 -38.21 5.05
CA ARG A 883 34.58 -39.16 4.02
C ARG A 883 35.45 -40.27 4.60
N ILE A 884 36.31 -39.95 5.56
CA ILE A 884 37.10 -40.94 6.29
C ILE A 884 36.17 -41.89 7.05
N GLU A 885 35.22 -41.36 7.83
CA GLU A 885 34.27 -42.20 8.57
C GLU A 885 33.52 -43.14 7.63
N ARG A 886 33.07 -42.61 6.49
CA ARG A 886 32.41 -43.42 5.47
C ARG A 886 33.32 -44.50 4.87
N PHE A 887 34.59 -44.20 4.60
CA PHE A 887 35.55 -45.16 4.08
C PHE A 887 35.91 -46.25 5.10
N GLU A 888 35.92 -45.91 6.38
CA GLU A 888 36.11 -46.90 7.46
C GLU A 888 34.92 -47.87 7.49
N GLU A 889 33.68 -47.40 7.32
CA GLU A 889 32.51 -48.29 7.19
C GLU A 889 32.61 -49.21 5.98
N VAL A 890 33.02 -48.69 4.81
CA VAL A 890 33.25 -49.53 3.60
C VAL A 890 34.25 -50.63 3.92
N ARG A 891 35.37 -50.29 4.55
CA ARG A 891 36.40 -51.27 4.91
C ARG A 891 35.90 -52.31 5.91
N ASP A 892 35.09 -51.89 6.88
CA ASP A 892 34.54 -52.79 7.89
C ASP A 892 33.55 -53.80 7.29
N THR A 893 32.92 -53.48 6.15
CA THR A 893 32.15 -54.46 5.36
C THR A 893 33.02 -55.48 4.61
N GLY A 894 34.28 -55.14 4.31
CA GLY A 894 35.18 -55.95 3.49
C GLY A 894 34.86 -55.92 1.98
N ALA A 895 34.02 -54.99 1.52
CA ALA A 895 33.67 -54.86 0.11
C ALA A 895 34.86 -54.44 -0.77
N GLU A 896 34.92 -55.01 -1.97
CA GLU A 896 35.91 -54.67 -3.00
C GLU A 896 35.50 -53.43 -3.81
N ILE A 897 34.19 -53.17 -3.87
CA ILE A 897 33.59 -52.08 -4.66
C ILE A 897 32.52 -51.36 -3.84
N MET A 898 32.63 -50.04 -3.76
CA MET A 898 31.60 -49.13 -3.24
C MET A 898 30.79 -48.55 -4.41
N LEU A 899 29.51 -48.91 -4.47
CA LEU A 899 28.58 -48.43 -5.47
C LEU A 899 27.80 -47.19 -4.97
N THR A 900 27.43 -46.30 -5.88
CA THR A 900 26.56 -45.15 -5.61
C THR A 900 25.76 -44.80 -6.86
N THR A 901 24.72 -43.97 -6.74
CA THR A 901 23.87 -43.49 -7.84
C THR A 901 23.97 -41.97 -8.02
N CYS A 902 25.13 -41.42 -7.68
CA CYS A 902 25.38 -40.00 -7.77
C CYS A 902 26.83 -39.77 -8.22
N PRO A 903 27.06 -39.36 -9.48
CA PRO A 903 28.39 -39.03 -9.98
C PRO A 903 29.12 -37.99 -9.12
N LYS A 904 28.37 -37.09 -8.48
CA LYS A 904 28.93 -36.11 -7.55
C LYS A 904 29.39 -36.72 -6.22
N CYS A 905 28.73 -37.78 -5.73
CA CYS A 905 29.24 -38.53 -4.59
C CYS A 905 30.53 -39.25 -4.97
N VAL A 906 30.60 -39.86 -6.17
CA VAL A 906 31.83 -40.47 -6.71
C VAL A 906 32.96 -39.45 -6.70
N SER A 907 32.76 -38.26 -7.27
CA SER A 907 33.80 -37.22 -7.31
C SER A 907 34.31 -36.83 -5.91
N HIS A 908 33.42 -36.68 -4.94
CA HIS A 908 33.82 -36.28 -3.58
C HIS A 908 34.54 -37.39 -2.81
N PHE A 909 34.20 -38.65 -3.05
CA PHE A 909 34.93 -39.78 -2.46
C PHE A 909 36.29 -39.97 -3.13
N GLU A 910 36.38 -39.83 -4.46
CA GLU A 910 37.65 -39.88 -5.19
C GLU A 910 38.63 -38.78 -4.76
N CYS A 911 38.14 -37.58 -4.40
CA CYS A 911 38.97 -36.56 -3.76
C CYS A 911 39.78 -37.09 -2.56
N LEU A 912 39.21 -38.00 -1.75
CA LEU A 912 39.92 -38.60 -0.59
C LEU A 912 40.89 -39.71 -1.04
N LYS A 913 40.58 -40.46 -2.10
CA LYS A 913 41.48 -41.49 -2.64
C LYS A 913 42.73 -40.90 -3.29
N PHE A 914 42.65 -39.70 -3.89
CA PHE A 914 43.81 -39.00 -4.44
C PHE A 914 44.89 -38.65 -3.42
N GLU A 915 44.59 -38.71 -2.11
CA GLU A 915 45.60 -38.57 -1.06
C GLU A 915 46.55 -39.79 -0.98
N GLY A 916 46.20 -40.90 -1.62
CA GLY A 916 47.07 -42.08 -1.77
C GLY A 916 47.19 -42.93 -0.50
N ASP A 917 46.20 -42.92 0.39
CA ASP A 917 46.19 -43.80 1.56
C ASP A 917 45.93 -45.26 1.13
N PRO A 918 46.89 -46.18 1.34
CA PRO A 918 46.76 -47.57 0.92
C PRO A 918 45.68 -48.35 1.67
N ARG A 919 45.07 -47.78 2.72
CA ARG A 919 43.92 -48.38 3.42
C ARG A 919 42.62 -48.28 2.62
N HIS A 920 42.55 -47.40 1.61
CA HIS A 920 41.37 -47.17 0.78
C HIS A 920 41.48 -47.90 -0.58
N ASP A 921 41.88 -49.18 -0.54
CA ASP A 921 42.10 -50.04 -1.71
C ASP A 921 40.81 -50.77 -2.14
N PHE A 922 39.76 -50.00 -2.39
CA PHE A 922 38.50 -50.47 -2.97
C PHE A 922 38.09 -49.56 -4.14
N GLU A 923 37.37 -50.10 -5.11
CA GLU A 923 36.89 -49.33 -6.26
C GLU A 923 35.63 -48.53 -5.90
N ILE A 924 35.44 -47.34 -6.48
CA ILE A 924 34.21 -46.54 -6.31
C ILE A 924 33.57 -46.40 -7.68
N LEU A 925 32.30 -46.79 -7.81
CA LEU A 925 31.61 -46.79 -9.10
C LEU A 925 30.17 -46.28 -9.07
N ASP A 926 29.83 -45.68 -10.20
CA ASP A 926 28.48 -45.62 -10.77
C ASP A 926 27.72 -46.95 -10.66
N VAL A 927 26.52 -47.06 -10.07
CA VAL A 927 25.68 -48.27 -10.26
C VAL A 927 25.41 -48.52 -11.74
N VAL A 928 25.13 -47.47 -12.52
CA VAL A 928 24.89 -47.56 -13.97
C VAL A 928 26.16 -48.05 -14.67
N SER A 929 27.32 -47.49 -14.32
CA SER A 929 28.63 -47.90 -14.84
C SER A 929 28.97 -49.35 -14.48
N PHE A 930 28.69 -49.77 -13.24
CA PHE A 930 28.93 -51.14 -12.80
C PHE A 930 28.08 -52.13 -13.59
N LEU A 931 26.78 -51.85 -13.76
CA LEU A 931 25.87 -52.68 -14.56
C LEU A 931 26.34 -52.78 -16.01
N ALA A 932 26.66 -51.65 -16.65
CA ALA A 932 27.12 -51.62 -18.04
C ALA A 932 28.40 -52.44 -18.25
N ARG A 933 29.37 -52.34 -17.33
CA ARG A 933 30.60 -53.15 -17.36
C ARG A 933 30.31 -54.65 -17.38
N GLN A 934 29.33 -55.12 -16.62
CA GLN A 934 28.99 -56.55 -16.62
C GLN A 934 28.30 -56.99 -17.92
N ILE A 935 27.47 -56.13 -18.50
CA ILE A 935 26.85 -56.39 -19.80
C ILE A 935 27.90 -56.46 -20.91
N GLU A 936 28.86 -55.53 -20.91
CA GLU A 936 29.95 -55.53 -21.89
C GLU A 936 30.90 -56.71 -21.72
N ALA A 937 31.27 -57.05 -20.49
CA ALA A 937 32.09 -58.23 -20.21
C ALA A 937 31.44 -59.51 -20.74
N LYS A 938 30.11 -59.64 -20.60
CA LYS A 938 29.34 -60.74 -21.21
C LYS A 938 29.37 -60.71 -22.73
N LYS A 939 29.23 -59.54 -23.37
CA LYS A 939 29.29 -59.42 -24.84
C LYS A 939 30.66 -59.84 -25.40
N GLN A 940 31.72 -59.74 -24.59
CA GLN A 940 33.08 -60.10 -24.96
C GLN A 940 33.46 -61.57 -24.63
N ALA A 941 32.73 -62.23 -23.73
CA ALA A 941 32.90 -63.63 -23.34
C ALA A 941 32.20 -64.59 -24.32
#